data_AF-A0AAW9NHY6-F1
#
_entry.id   AF-A0AAW9NHY6-F1
#
_cell.length_a   1.000
_cell.length_b   1.000
_cell.length_c   1.000
_cell.angle_alpha   90.00
_cell.angle_beta   90.00
_cell.angle_gamma   90.00
#
_symmetry.space_group_name_H-M   'P 1'
#
loop_
_entity.id
_entity.type
_entity.pdbx_description
1 polymer ?
#
loop_
_entity_poly.entity_id
_entity_poly.type
_entity_poly.pdbx_seq_one_letter_code
_entity_poly.pdbx_strand_id
1 'polypeptide(L)'
;MLIGRRINGRYKLIQMVGGGGMANVYLARDMILDRDVALKILRMDFNNDEEFIKRFNREAQSATSLAHPNIVSIYDVGEEDSIYYIVMEYVDGFTLKQYIQKYYPIPVDEALDIMRQITAAISHAHHNGIIHRDIKPQNILIDKEGTVKITDFGIALALSATNITQTNAVLGSVHYLSPEQARGGMANKKSDIYSLGIVMFELLTGRLPFSGESAVSIALKHLQSETPSPKRWNSEIPQSVENIILKATAKDSYYRYESVDSMEDDIRTSLNPERSNEPPFAIPEDHDATKAIPVITDDQLSSIDETIIRGPEKNTLVYADDEESESEAESNSKKKQKKQKKQKKQKNKSEHKGKKRKNMPAILVTTFLVLALLAVLSVTVLPPLLVSKEVTIPDLKGEELDDAITELLELDLEIGDTIEIEDEEVEAGLVIKTNPKEGKTVKEGAVIDIYQSVGKETISLSSYEGRDYSDVKSLLEKMGFKNISVTEKYDDSAPGTIIDQSPSGATEVVPSETELELTVSKGADLLSLKNLTGFNEAGLNDYSSESGIKVEIEEEIYDDSVAEGLVISQSPEPATKVEKGSTVKVVISKGKEEIPPKSVTEEVKIEYDPVEPGQTQKIQIFIEDIDNSMTEPQETFYILEDAKRTIELMVSPDKKAGYKVMRDNQVIIDESVSYPE
;
A
#
# COMPACT_ATOMS: atom_id res chain seq x y z
N MET A 1 9.08 31.64 -32.57
CA MET A 1 9.49 31.75 -31.15
C MET A 1 8.83 32.98 -30.55
N LEU A 2 8.44 32.94 -29.26
CA LEU A 2 7.86 34.10 -28.56
C LEU A 2 8.91 34.91 -27.76
N ILE A 3 10.05 34.32 -27.41
CA ILE A 3 11.15 35.01 -26.70
C ILE A 3 11.57 36.27 -27.46
N GLY A 4 11.72 37.39 -26.74
CA GLY A 4 12.01 38.70 -27.31
C GLY A 4 10.80 39.49 -27.81
N ARG A 5 9.64 38.87 -28.04
CA ARG A 5 8.37 39.56 -28.36
C ARG A 5 7.94 40.41 -27.15
N ARG A 6 7.29 41.54 -27.42
CA ARG A 6 6.47 42.26 -26.45
C ARG A 6 5.01 41.86 -26.61
N ILE A 7 4.37 41.47 -25.52
CA ILE A 7 2.94 41.19 -25.44
C ILE A 7 2.21 42.43 -24.94
N ASN A 8 1.12 42.81 -25.62
CA ASN A 8 0.29 43.99 -25.39
C ASN A 8 1.12 45.29 -25.30
N GLY A 9 2.19 45.36 -26.11
CA GLY A 9 3.22 46.41 -26.07
C GLY A 9 4.05 46.52 -24.78
N ARG A 10 3.58 45.95 -23.65
CA ARG A 10 4.05 46.17 -22.28
C ARG A 10 5.00 45.10 -21.77
N TYR A 11 4.71 43.82 -21.99
CA TYR A 11 5.41 42.72 -21.36
C TYR A 11 6.44 42.11 -22.30
N LYS A 12 7.73 42.40 -22.09
CA LYS A 12 8.82 41.86 -22.93
C LYS A 12 9.23 40.47 -22.44
N LEU A 13 8.98 39.43 -23.23
CA LEU A 13 9.34 38.05 -22.89
C LEU A 13 10.87 37.87 -22.93
N ILE A 14 11.46 37.40 -21.82
CA ILE A 14 12.91 37.21 -21.64
C ILE A 14 13.30 35.76 -21.89
N GLN A 15 12.67 34.81 -21.19
CA GLN A 15 12.96 33.37 -21.29
C GLN A 15 11.73 32.55 -20.88
N MET A 16 11.68 31.28 -21.30
CA MET A 16 10.70 30.32 -20.79
C MET A 16 11.20 29.77 -19.44
N VAL A 17 10.34 29.72 -18.43
CA VAL A 17 10.67 29.22 -17.07
C VAL A 17 9.93 27.93 -16.71
N GLY A 18 8.86 27.59 -17.42
CA GLY A 18 8.14 26.32 -17.26
C GLY A 18 7.16 26.09 -18.40
N GLY A 19 6.67 24.85 -18.55
CA GLY A 19 5.65 24.49 -19.53
C GLY A 19 4.91 23.24 -19.11
N GLY A 20 3.62 23.17 -19.45
CA GLY A 20 2.74 22.05 -19.15
C GLY A 20 1.85 21.67 -20.33
N GLY A 21 0.85 20.81 -20.07
CA GLY A 21 -0.07 20.33 -21.10
C GLY A 21 -0.85 21.45 -21.80
N MET A 22 -1.31 22.45 -21.05
CA MET A 22 -2.21 23.51 -21.54
C MET A 22 -1.53 24.87 -21.76
N ALA A 23 -0.49 25.21 -20.99
CA ALA A 23 0.11 26.55 -20.99
C ALA A 23 1.64 26.53 -20.81
N ASN A 24 2.30 27.60 -21.26
CA ASN A 24 3.73 27.85 -21.12
C ASN A 24 3.97 29.10 -20.28
N VAL A 25 4.89 29.05 -19.31
CA VAL A 25 5.22 30.17 -18.42
C VAL A 25 6.55 30.80 -18.84
N TYR A 26 6.55 32.11 -19.03
CA TYR A 26 7.70 32.90 -19.42
C TYR A 26 8.03 33.95 -18.36
N LEU A 27 9.32 34.14 -18.07
CA LEU A 27 9.80 35.34 -17.39
C LEU A 27 9.75 36.52 -18.36
N ALA A 28 9.20 37.65 -17.93
CA ALA A 28 9.07 38.86 -18.72
C ALA A 28 9.35 40.13 -17.90
N ARG A 29 9.78 41.20 -18.56
CA ARG A 29 9.84 42.55 -17.96
C ARG A 29 8.53 43.30 -18.25
N ASP A 30 7.87 43.79 -17.21
CA ASP A 30 6.85 44.84 -17.34
C ASP A 30 7.56 46.16 -17.67
N MET A 31 7.49 46.59 -18.93
CA MET A 31 8.21 47.76 -19.42
C MET A 31 7.64 49.10 -18.92
N ILE A 32 6.52 49.10 -18.16
CA ILE A 32 5.89 50.31 -17.59
C ILE A 32 6.21 50.46 -16.11
N LEU A 33 6.12 49.36 -15.34
CA LEU A 33 6.42 49.37 -13.89
C LEU A 33 7.87 48.97 -13.57
N ASP A 34 8.68 48.69 -14.60
CA ASP A 34 10.07 48.20 -14.56
C ASP A 34 10.32 47.12 -13.50
N ARG A 35 9.54 46.04 -13.58
CA ARG A 35 9.61 44.88 -12.70
C ARG A 35 9.51 43.58 -13.48
N ASP A 36 10.03 42.51 -12.91
CA ASP A 36 9.91 41.18 -13.49
C ASP A 36 8.58 40.53 -13.11
N VAL A 37 7.97 39.84 -14.07
CA VAL A 37 6.66 39.19 -13.96
C VAL A 37 6.68 37.85 -14.69
N ALA A 38 5.88 36.90 -14.25
CA ALA A 38 5.62 35.67 -14.98
C ALA A 38 4.41 35.87 -15.92
N LEU A 39 4.55 35.53 -17.20
CA LEU A 39 3.46 35.44 -18.15
C LEU A 39 3.14 33.97 -18.42
N LYS A 40 1.97 33.51 -17.95
CA LYS A 40 1.41 32.21 -18.28
C LYS A 40 0.58 32.35 -19.55
N ILE A 41 1.09 31.82 -20.65
CA ILE A 41 0.54 31.95 -22.00
C ILE A 41 -0.10 30.61 -22.40
N LEU A 42 -1.34 30.66 -22.89
CA LEU A 42 -2.05 29.46 -23.38
C LEU A 42 -1.36 28.88 -24.62
N ARG A 43 -1.38 27.55 -24.77
CA ARG A 43 -0.88 26.90 -25.99
C ARG A 43 -1.86 27.09 -27.13
N MET A 44 -1.33 27.33 -28.33
CA MET A 44 -2.08 27.55 -29.58
C MET A 44 -3.10 26.44 -29.86
N ASP A 45 -2.78 25.22 -29.43
CA ASP A 45 -3.60 24.01 -29.53
C ASP A 45 -5.02 24.17 -28.90
N PHE A 46 -5.18 25.09 -27.94
CA PHE A 46 -6.45 25.37 -27.24
C PHE A 46 -7.12 26.68 -27.67
N ASN A 47 -6.53 27.45 -28.59
CA ASN A 47 -7.01 28.80 -28.95
C ASN A 47 -8.38 28.83 -29.68
N ASN A 48 -8.85 27.67 -30.16
CA ASN A 48 -10.14 27.55 -30.86
C ASN A 48 -11.28 27.06 -29.93
N ASP A 49 -10.97 26.65 -28.69
CA ASP A 49 -11.98 26.21 -27.73
C ASP A 49 -12.55 27.40 -26.96
N GLU A 50 -13.62 27.97 -27.53
CA GLU A 50 -14.37 29.09 -26.95
C GLU A 50 -14.97 28.79 -25.57
N GLU A 51 -15.10 27.54 -25.12
CA GLU A 51 -15.58 27.22 -23.77
C GLU A 51 -14.42 27.14 -22.78
N PHE A 52 -13.33 26.44 -23.14
CA PHE A 52 -12.09 26.42 -22.37
C PHE A 52 -11.59 27.85 -22.09
N ILE A 53 -11.56 28.71 -23.11
CA ILE A 53 -11.12 30.11 -22.98
C ILE A 53 -12.00 30.89 -21.98
N LYS A 54 -13.32 30.65 -21.97
CA LYS A 54 -14.23 31.29 -21.01
C LYS A 54 -14.03 30.76 -19.58
N ARG A 55 -13.71 29.47 -19.42
CA ARG A 55 -13.37 28.86 -18.12
C ARG A 55 -12.04 29.42 -17.58
N PHE A 56 -10.98 29.39 -18.40
CA PHE A 56 -9.64 29.92 -18.09
C PHE A 56 -9.69 31.38 -17.62
N ASN A 57 -10.41 32.25 -18.33
CA ASN A 57 -10.59 33.65 -17.94
C ASN A 57 -11.38 33.81 -16.63
N ARG A 58 -12.42 32.98 -16.40
CA ARG A 58 -13.21 33.02 -15.15
C ARG A 58 -12.38 32.57 -13.94
N GLU A 59 -11.52 31.58 -14.11
CA GLU A 59 -10.65 31.06 -13.05
C GLU A 59 -9.53 32.06 -12.70
N ALA A 60 -8.90 32.67 -13.71
CA ALA A 60 -7.99 33.79 -13.51
C ALA A 60 -8.64 34.98 -12.78
N GLN A 61 -9.85 35.38 -13.18
CA GLN A 61 -10.62 36.43 -12.51
C GLN A 61 -10.97 36.07 -11.06
N SER A 62 -11.33 34.81 -10.79
CA SER A 62 -11.58 34.33 -9.42
C SER A 62 -10.33 34.50 -8.55
N ALA A 63 -9.17 34.06 -9.06
CA ALA A 63 -7.90 34.17 -8.36
C ALA A 63 -7.39 35.62 -8.18
N THR A 64 -7.74 36.58 -9.06
CA THR A 64 -7.40 38.02 -8.83
C THR A 64 -8.03 38.64 -7.59
N SER A 65 -9.00 37.99 -6.94
CA SER A 65 -9.56 38.44 -5.66
C SER A 65 -8.75 38.05 -4.43
N LEU A 66 -7.81 37.11 -4.56
CA LEU A 66 -7.01 36.59 -3.44
C LEU A 66 -5.78 37.47 -3.19
N ALA A 67 -5.63 37.94 -1.95
CA ALA A 67 -4.54 38.83 -1.53
C ALA A 67 -3.91 38.30 -0.24
N HIS A 68 -2.90 37.44 -0.39
CA HIS A 68 -2.23 36.75 0.72
C HIS A 68 -0.73 36.63 0.41
N PRO A 69 0.20 36.82 1.38
CA PRO A 69 1.65 36.74 1.13
C PRO A 69 2.07 35.41 0.48
N ASN A 70 1.47 34.30 0.92
CA ASN A 70 1.75 32.96 0.43
C ASN A 70 0.92 32.54 -0.80
N ILE A 71 0.31 33.48 -1.52
CA ILE A 71 -0.36 33.25 -2.82
C ILE A 71 0.36 34.09 -3.89
N VAL A 72 0.60 33.50 -5.07
CA VAL A 72 1.16 34.21 -6.23
C VAL A 72 0.14 35.24 -6.72
N SER A 73 0.50 36.52 -6.63
CA SER A 73 -0.42 37.61 -7.00
C SER A 73 -0.63 37.70 -8.51
N ILE A 74 -1.87 37.70 -8.98
CA ILE A 74 -2.21 37.99 -10.39
C ILE A 74 -2.33 39.50 -10.58
N TYR A 75 -1.67 40.04 -11.61
CA TYR A 75 -1.61 41.48 -11.90
C TYR A 75 -2.46 41.93 -13.10
N ASP A 76 -2.64 41.06 -14.10
CA ASP A 76 -3.27 41.40 -15.38
C ASP A 76 -3.73 40.11 -16.09
N VAL A 77 -4.76 40.20 -16.92
CA VAL A 77 -5.29 39.08 -17.73
C VAL A 77 -5.73 39.65 -19.08
N GLY A 78 -5.29 39.05 -20.19
CA GLY A 78 -5.59 39.61 -21.51
C GLY A 78 -5.36 38.68 -22.69
N GLU A 79 -5.57 39.26 -23.87
CA GLU A 79 -5.45 38.63 -25.18
C GLU A 79 -4.69 39.58 -26.13
N GLU A 80 -3.82 39.05 -26.99
CA GLU A 80 -3.21 39.77 -28.12
C GLU A 80 -2.99 38.78 -29.28
N ASP A 81 -3.45 39.08 -30.50
CA ASP A 81 -3.35 38.17 -31.67
C ASP A 81 -3.83 36.73 -31.38
N SER A 82 -4.94 36.58 -30.65
CA SER A 82 -5.47 35.30 -30.12
C SER A 82 -4.52 34.54 -29.17
N ILE A 83 -3.49 35.19 -28.65
CA ILE A 83 -2.64 34.69 -27.57
C ILE A 83 -3.26 35.13 -26.24
N TYR A 84 -3.90 34.18 -25.52
CA TYR A 84 -4.40 34.40 -24.17
C TYR A 84 -3.28 34.30 -23.14
N TYR A 85 -3.22 35.24 -22.19
CA TYR A 85 -2.19 35.28 -21.16
C TYR A 85 -2.69 35.79 -19.80
N ILE A 86 -2.09 35.26 -18.74
CA ILE A 86 -2.20 35.73 -17.36
C ILE A 86 -0.84 36.30 -16.95
N VAL A 87 -0.82 37.49 -16.36
CA VAL A 87 0.38 38.13 -15.80
C VAL A 87 0.33 38.01 -14.29
N MET A 88 1.38 37.45 -13.71
CA MET A 88 1.46 37.16 -12.28
C MET A 88 2.84 37.48 -11.70
N GLU A 89 2.90 37.51 -10.38
CA GLU A 89 4.13 37.66 -9.59
C GLU A 89 5.19 36.64 -10.04
N TYR A 90 6.42 37.12 -10.30
CA TYR A 90 7.55 36.24 -10.54
C TYR A 90 8.20 35.89 -9.21
N VAL A 91 8.22 34.59 -8.88
CA VAL A 91 8.90 34.05 -7.70
C VAL A 91 10.24 33.47 -8.14
N ASP A 92 11.33 34.06 -7.67
CA ASP A 92 12.70 33.70 -8.03
C ASP A 92 13.24 32.62 -7.07
N GLY A 93 12.95 31.35 -7.37
CA GLY A 93 13.30 30.23 -6.51
C GLY A 93 13.00 28.86 -7.14
N PHE A 94 12.57 27.90 -6.32
CA PHE A 94 12.30 26.52 -6.72
C PHE A 94 10.81 26.18 -6.63
N THR A 95 10.33 25.22 -7.42
CA THR A 95 9.12 24.47 -7.06
C THR A 95 9.40 23.62 -5.82
N LEU A 96 8.38 23.36 -4.99
CA LEU A 96 8.49 22.48 -3.83
C LEU A 96 8.98 21.07 -4.23
N LYS A 97 8.63 20.59 -5.43
CA LYS A 97 9.14 19.32 -5.98
C LYS A 97 10.67 19.35 -6.17
N GLN A 98 11.20 20.43 -6.73
CA GLN A 98 12.64 20.64 -6.89
C GLN A 98 13.33 20.87 -5.54
N TYR A 99 12.64 21.49 -4.58
CA TYR A 99 13.13 21.68 -3.21
C TYR A 99 13.34 20.32 -2.52
N ILE A 100 12.32 19.46 -2.49
CA ILE A 100 12.40 18.08 -1.98
C ILE A 100 13.52 17.30 -2.67
N GLN A 101 13.57 17.32 -4.01
CA GLN A 101 14.61 16.62 -4.78
C GLN A 101 16.05 17.10 -4.51
N LYS A 102 16.23 18.31 -3.99
CA LYS A 102 17.56 18.93 -3.77
C LYS A 102 18.00 18.91 -2.30
N TYR A 103 17.07 18.99 -1.36
CA TYR A 103 17.35 19.19 0.06
C TYR A 103 16.86 18.05 0.97
N TYR A 104 16.20 17.01 0.45
CA TYR A 104 15.85 15.84 1.25
C TYR A 104 17.12 15.11 1.78
N PRO A 105 17.17 14.70 3.07
CA PRO A 105 16.13 14.78 4.09
C PRO A 105 15.90 16.19 4.64
N ILE A 106 14.65 16.65 4.59
CA ILE A 106 14.22 17.95 5.15
C ILE A 106 13.90 17.76 6.64
N PRO A 107 14.39 18.66 7.54
CA PRO A 107 14.04 18.64 8.96
C PRO A 107 12.52 18.74 9.22
N VAL A 108 12.05 18.09 10.29
CA VAL A 108 10.60 18.04 10.61
C VAL A 108 10.03 19.42 10.90
N ASP A 109 10.79 20.29 11.57
CA ASP A 109 10.44 21.68 11.87
C ASP A 109 10.39 22.55 10.60
N GLU A 110 11.33 22.38 9.67
CA GLU A 110 11.33 23.06 8.37
C GLU A 110 10.13 22.61 7.50
N ALA A 111 9.84 21.31 7.45
CA ALA A 111 8.68 20.76 6.75
C ALA A 111 7.35 21.27 7.34
N LEU A 112 7.26 21.43 8.67
CA LEU A 112 6.08 22.00 9.33
C LEU A 112 5.96 23.52 9.12
N ASP A 113 7.07 24.26 9.00
CA ASP A 113 7.02 25.68 8.62
C ASP A 113 6.44 25.86 7.21
N ILE A 114 6.99 25.10 6.26
CA ILE A 114 6.50 25.04 4.88
C ILE A 114 5.00 24.69 4.85
N MET A 115 4.59 23.62 5.55
CA MET A 115 3.18 23.22 5.60
C MET A 115 2.28 24.27 6.24
N ARG A 116 2.72 24.99 7.28
CA ARG A 116 1.97 26.11 7.88
C ARG A 116 1.76 27.26 6.89
N GLN A 117 2.80 27.63 6.14
CA GLN A 117 2.69 28.66 5.09
C GLN A 117 1.74 28.24 3.95
N ILE A 118 1.70 26.95 3.61
CA ILE A 118 0.76 26.38 2.63
C ILE A 118 -0.67 26.40 3.17
N THR A 119 -0.91 25.91 4.40
CA THR A 119 -2.28 25.83 4.96
C THR A 119 -2.90 27.21 5.15
N ALA A 120 -2.14 28.22 5.58
CA ALA A 120 -2.63 29.60 5.68
C ALA A 120 -3.14 30.14 4.33
N ALA A 121 -2.42 29.88 3.24
CA ALA A 121 -2.84 30.26 1.89
C ALA A 121 -4.12 29.54 1.42
N ILE A 122 -4.22 28.23 1.65
CA ILE A 122 -5.40 27.46 1.26
C ILE A 122 -6.61 27.82 2.14
N SER A 123 -6.43 28.06 3.44
CA SER A 123 -7.49 28.62 4.31
C SER A 123 -7.99 29.97 3.77
N HIS A 124 -7.10 30.90 3.42
CA HIS A 124 -7.49 32.20 2.86
C HIS A 124 -8.31 32.04 1.56
N ALA A 125 -7.94 31.12 0.68
CA ALA A 125 -8.73 30.80 -0.51
C ALA A 125 -10.09 30.19 -0.16
N HIS A 126 -10.13 29.21 0.75
CA HIS A 126 -11.35 28.53 1.20
C HIS A 126 -12.34 29.49 1.87
N HIS A 127 -11.85 30.48 2.60
CA HIS A 127 -12.65 31.55 3.20
C HIS A 127 -13.30 32.46 2.13
N ASN A 128 -12.62 32.70 1.01
CA ASN A 128 -13.17 33.40 -0.15
C ASN A 128 -13.99 32.48 -1.09
N GLY A 129 -14.27 31.24 -0.68
CA GLY A 129 -15.05 30.27 -1.46
C GLY A 129 -14.32 29.63 -2.64
N ILE A 130 -13.00 29.84 -2.75
CA ILE A 130 -12.15 29.28 -3.79
C ILE A 130 -11.51 27.98 -3.29
N ILE A 131 -11.45 26.97 -4.16
CA ILE A 131 -10.91 25.63 -3.90
C ILE A 131 -9.81 25.41 -4.92
N HIS A 132 -8.66 24.88 -4.50
CA HIS A 132 -7.46 24.80 -5.35
C HIS A 132 -7.54 23.63 -6.35
N ARG A 133 -8.04 22.47 -5.91
CA ARG A 133 -8.33 21.24 -6.69
C ARG A 133 -7.12 20.47 -7.23
N ASP A 134 -6.00 21.15 -7.48
CA ASP A 134 -4.75 20.59 -8.02
C ASP A 134 -3.55 20.91 -7.08
N ILE A 135 -3.66 20.60 -5.79
CA ILE A 135 -2.57 20.85 -4.82
C ILE A 135 -1.48 19.79 -5.02
N LYS A 136 -0.28 20.23 -5.41
CA LYS A 136 0.90 19.38 -5.58
C LYS A 136 2.19 20.20 -5.51
N PRO A 137 3.37 19.58 -5.25
CA PRO A 137 4.64 20.30 -5.08
C PRO A 137 5.15 21.03 -6.33
N GLN A 138 4.55 20.83 -7.51
CA GLN A 138 4.85 21.60 -8.72
C GLN A 138 4.10 22.95 -8.76
N ASN A 139 2.95 23.05 -8.08
CA ASN A 139 2.11 24.26 -8.01
C ASN A 139 2.41 25.11 -6.75
N ILE A 140 3.45 24.74 -6.01
CA ILE A 140 3.92 25.40 -4.80
C ILE A 140 5.37 25.84 -5.06
N LEU A 141 5.69 27.09 -4.80
CA LEU A 141 7.00 27.70 -5.02
C LEU A 141 7.62 28.10 -3.68
N ILE A 142 8.95 28.08 -3.57
CA ILE A 142 9.72 28.62 -2.45
C ILE A 142 10.77 29.58 -3.03
N ASP A 143 10.81 30.82 -2.53
CA ASP A 143 11.82 31.82 -2.91
C ASP A 143 13.19 31.57 -2.23
N LYS A 144 14.12 32.54 -2.30
CA LYS A 144 15.47 32.40 -1.71
C LYS A 144 15.50 32.72 -0.22
N GLU A 145 14.43 33.31 0.28
CA GLU A 145 14.24 33.80 1.63
C GLU A 145 13.45 32.79 2.49
N GLY A 146 12.83 31.77 1.87
CA GLY A 146 12.05 30.72 2.52
C GLY A 146 10.54 30.97 2.51
N THR A 147 10.05 31.98 1.77
CA THR A 147 8.62 32.23 1.62
C THR A 147 8.01 31.23 0.66
N VAL A 148 7.00 30.49 1.11
CA VAL A 148 6.21 29.61 0.25
C VAL A 148 5.13 30.42 -0.47
N LYS A 149 4.94 30.19 -1.77
CA LYS A 149 3.87 30.82 -2.58
C LYS A 149 3.15 29.80 -3.45
N ILE A 150 1.82 29.74 -3.34
CA ILE A 150 0.98 28.84 -4.14
C ILE A 150 0.54 29.53 -5.45
N THR A 151 0.68 28.82 -6.57
CA THR A 151 0.24 29.25 -7.91
C THR A 151 -0.88 28.33 -8.44
N ASP A 152 -1.47 28.68 -9.59
CA ASP A 152 -2.33 27.80 -10.40
C ASP A 152 -3.71 27.42 -9.81
N PHE A 153 -4.16 28.14 -8.77
CA PHE A 153 -5.51 28.06 -8.18
C PHE A 153 -6.64 27.80 -9.22
N GLY A 154 -7.15 26.57 -9.25
CA GLY A 154 -8.32 26.17 -10.03
C GLY A 154 -8.13 26.01 -11.54
N ILE A 155 -6.99 26.39 -12.14
CA ILE A 155 -6.79 26.48 -13.61
C ILE A 155 -6.76 25.10 -14.32
N ALA A 156 -6.80 24.00 -13.55
CA ALA A 156 -6.51 22.64 -14.02
C ALA A 156 -7.74 21.71 -14.11
N LEU A 157 -8.89 22.19 -14.64
CA LEU A 157 -10.11 21.37 -14.77
C LEU A 157 -10.74 21.38 -16.17
N ALA A 158 -9.95 20.92 -17.14
CA ALA A 158 -10.37 20.56 -18.49
C ALA A 158 -10.06 19.08 -18.81
N LEU A 159 -10.25 18.20 -17.82
CA LEU A 159 -10.23 16.75 -17.98
C LEU A 159 -11.55 16.21 -17.41
N SER A 160 -12.49 15.91 -18.31
CA SER A 160 -13.58 14.97 -18.01
C SER A 160 -12.97 13.61 -17.64
N ALA A 161 -13.69 12.77 -16.88
CA ALA A 161 -13.17 11.46 -16.45
C ALA A 161 -12.68 10.59 -17.62
N THR A 162 -13.33 10.72 -18.79
CA THR A 162 -12.95 10.10 -20.08
C THR A 162 -11.52 10.39 -20.54
N ASN A 163 -10.94 11.53 -20.16
CA ASN A 163 -9.62 11.95 -20.65
C ASN A 163 -8.46 11.50 -19.73
N ILE A 164 -8.78 10.90 -18.57
CA ILE A 164 -7.80 10.34 -17.63
C ILE A 164 -7.14 9.08 -18.21
N THR A 165 -7.89 8.29 -18.98
CA THR A 165 -7.40 7.06 -19.62
C THR A 165 -6.62 7.33 -20.91
N GLN A 166 -7.02 8.32 -21.71
CA GLN A 166 -6.50 8.50 -23.07
C GLN A 166 -5.26 9.41 -23.23
N THR A 167 -4.77 10.11 -22.19
CA THR A 167 -3.65 11.07 -22.39
C THR A 167 -2.49 10.97 -21.40
N ASN A 168 -1.28 10.69 -21.95
CA ASN A 168 0.01 10.72 -21.24
C ASN A 168 0.37 12.09 -20.61
N ALA A 169 -0.43 13.14 -20.83
CA ALA A 169 -0.26 14.45 -20.21
C ALA A 169 -0.71 14.50 -18.73
N VAL A 170 -1.50 13.53 -18.26
CA VAL A 170 -2.09 13.52 -16.89
C VAL A 170 -1.15 12.91 -15.84
N LEU A 171 -0.08 12.24 -16.28
CA LEU A 171 0.80 11.37 -15.48
C LEU A 171 1.33 12.00 -14.18
N GLY A 172 1.54 13.33 -14.14
CA GLY A 172 2.11 14.02 -12.99
C GLY A 172 1.13 14.40 -11.86
N SER A 173 -0.18 14.46 -12.14
CA SER A 173 -1.18 14.96 -11.16
C SER A 173 -1.82 13.86 -10.30
N VAL A 174 -1.90 12.64 -10.83
CA VAL A 174 -2.65 11.53 -10.18
C VAL A 174 -2.09 11.10 -8.82
N HIS A 175 -0.82 11.41 -8.54
CA HIS A 175 -0.14 11.09 -7.28
C HIS A 175 -0.59 11.89 -6.05
N TYR A 176 -1.40 12.95 -6.22
CA TYR A 176 -1.91 13.79 -5.13
C TYR A 176 -3.45 13.85 -5.15
N LEU A 177 -4.08 12.96 -5.92
CA LEU A 177 -5.50 12.98 -6.22
C LEU A 177 -6.33 12.53 -5.00
N SER A 178 -7.37 13.28 -4.64
CA SER A 178 -8.26 12.84 -3.56
C SER A 178 -9.14 11.64 -3.97
N PRO A 179 -9.57 10.78 -3.03
CA PRO A 179 -10.43 9.63 -3.32
C PRO A 179 -11.70 10.02 -4.07
N GLU A 180 -12.35 11.12 -3.73
CA GLU A 180 -13.52 11.62 -4.43
C GLU A 180 -13.23 12.06 -5.87
N GLN A 181 -12.07 12.67 -6.15
CA GLN A 181 -11.64 12.95 -7.53
C GLN A 181 -11.26 11.68 -8.30
N ALA A 182 -10.69 10.68 -7.62
CA ALA A 182 -10.38 9.37 -8.23
C ALA A 182 -11.64 8.57 -8.62
N ARG A 183 -12.81 8.85 -8.02
CA ARG A 183 -14.13 8.37 -8.49
C ARG A 183 -14.76 9.25 -9.59
N GLY A 184 -14.01 10.22 -10.14
CA GLY A 184 -14.55 11.22 -11.08
C GLY A 184 -15.44 12.29 -10.45
N GLY A 185 -15.50 12.37 -9.12
CA GLY A 185 -16.28 13.35 -8.38
C GLY A 185 -15.65 14.75 -8.36
N MET A 186 -16.46 15.76 -8.08
CA MET A 186 -15.98 17.15 -8.02
C MET A 186 -15.14 17.41 -6.75
N ALA A 187 -13.95 17.98 -6.96
CA ALA A 187 -13.06 18.40 -5.88
C ALA A 187 -13.72 19.48 -4.98
N ASN A 188 -13.67 19.24 -3.68
CA ASN A 188 -14.23 20.09 -2.64
C ASN A 188 -13.15 20.51 -1.61
N LYS A 189 -13.52 21.23 -0.54
CA LYS A 189 -12.54 21.68 0.48
C LYS A 189 -11.78 20.54 1.16
N LYS A 190 -12.42 19.39 1.41
CA LYS A 190 -11.78 18.21 1.99
C LYS A 190 -10.92 17.43 0.98
N SER A 191 -11.06 17.70 -0.32
CA SER A 191 -10.15 17.21 -1.36
C SER A 191 -8.80 17.92 -1.29
N ASP A 192 -8.80 19.25 -1.14
CA ASP A 192 -7.59 20.03 -0.91
C ASP A 192 -6.85 19.56 0.36
N ILE A 193 -7.58 19.31 1.47
CA ILE A 193 -7.04 18.76 2.73
C ILE A 193 -6.35 17.40 2.50
N TYR A 194 -6.95 16.52 1.69
CA TYR A 194 -6.34 15.24 1.36
C TYR A 194 -5.01 15.42 0.60
N SER A 195 -5.00 16.25 -0.45
CA SER A 195 -3.80 16.53 -1.23
C SER A 195 -2.70 17.19 -0.39
N LEU A 196 -3.06 18.05 0.56
CA LEU A 196 -2.12 18.62 1.55
C LEU A 196 -1.47 17.54 2.43
N GLY A 197 -2.23 16.52 2.85
CA GLY A 197 -1.70 15.36 3.56
C GLY A 197 -0.69 14.56 2.74
N ILE A 198 -0.92 14.40 1.43
CA ILE A 198 0.04 13.74 0.51
C ILE A 198 1.31 14.58 0.33
N VAL A 199 1.19 15.91 0.19
CA VAL A 199 2.34 16.83 0.11
C VAL A 199 3.17 16.79 1.40
N MET A 200 2.52 16.75 2.57
CA MET A 200 3.18 16.63 3.88
C MET A 200 3.90 15.29 4.05
N PHE A 201 3.32 14.19 3.57
CA PHE A 201 3.99 12.89 3.50
C PHE A 201 5.25 12.95 2.63
N GLU A 202 5.18 13.57 1.44
CA GLU A 202 6.36 13.65 0.55
C GLU A 202 7.47 14.53 1.15
N LEU A 203 7.12 15.66 1.77
CA LEU A 203 8.08 16.52 2.46
C LEU A 203 8.90 15.77 3.51
N LEU A 204 8.24 14.93 4.33
CA LEU A 204 8.86 14.25 5.47
C LEU A 204 9.54 12.91 5.12
N THR A 205 9.26 12.32 3.94
CA THR A 205 9.79 11.00 3.52
C THR A 205 10.56 10.99 2.20
N GLY A 206 10.51 12.10 1.44
CA GLY A 206 11.12 12.22 0.10
C GLY A 206 10.46 11.31 -0.94
N ARG A 207 9.29 10.75 -0.64
CA ARG A 207 8.61 9.68 -1.39
C ARG A 207 7.10 9.91 -1.40
N LEU A 208 6.42 9.37 -2.41
CA LEU A 208 4.96 9.37 -2.45
C LEU A 208 4.41 8.14 -1.70
N PRO A 209 3.25 8.24 -1.04
CA PRO A 209 2.68 7.12 -0.27
C PRO A 209 2.20 5.99 -1.19
N PHE A 210 1.84 6.31 -2.44
CA PHE A 210 1.39 5.36 -3.44
C PHE A 210 2.20 5.49 -4.74
N SER A 211 2.67 4.36 -5.22
CA SER A 211 3.32 4.18 -6.52
C SER A 211 2.62 3.06 -7.30
N GLY A 212 2.75 3.08 -8.62
CA GLY A 212 2.16 2.11 -9.52
C GLY A 212 2.60 2.36 -10.96
N GLU A 213 2.42 1.37 -11.83
CA GLU A 213 2.93 1.39 -13.21
C GLU A 213 2.00 2.18 -14.15
N SER A 214 0.71 2.26 -13.83
CA SER A 214 -0.29 3.06 -14.55
C SER A 214 -0.92 4.14 -13.68
N ALA A 215 -1.37 5.23 -14.30
CA ALA A 215 -2.10 6.30 -13.62
C ALA A 215 -3.36 5.80 -12.90
N VAL A 216 -4.04 4.81 -13.49
CA VAL A 216 -5.21 4.13 -12.91
C VAL A 216 -4.83 3.35 -11.64
N SER A 217 -3.71 2.61 -11.65
CA SER A 217 -3.24 1.87 -10.47
C SER A 217 -2.91 2.78 -9.27
N ILE A 218 -2.47 4.02 -9.53
CA ILE A 218 -2.22 5.03 -8.49
C ILE A 218 -3.55 5.59 -7.97
N ALA A 219 -4.50 5.90 -8.84
CA ALA A 219 -5.85 6.34 -8.46
C ALA A 219 -6.59 5.28 -7.62
N LEU A 220 -6.50 4.00 -7.98
CA LEU A 220 -7.03 2.87 -7.20
C LEU A 220 -6.40 2.78 -5.80
N LYS A 221 -5.09 3.04 -5.66
CA LYS A 221 -4.43 3.09 -4.34
C LYS A 221 -4.90 4.29 -3.51
N HIS A 222 -5.12 5.45 -4.12
CA HIS A 222 -5.78 6.57 -3.45
C HIS A 222 -7.19 6.21 -2.96
N LEU A 223 -7.96 5.42 -3.72
CA LEU A 223 -9.30 4.94 -3.35
C LEU A 223 -9.32 3.89 -2.25
N GLN A 224 -8.46 2.86 -2.33
CA GLN A 224 -8.62 1.59 -1.61
C GLN A 224 -7.48 1.23 -0.65
N SER A 225 -6.25 1.70 -0.88
CA SER A 225 -5.08 1.29 -0.09
C SER A 225 -4.78 2.29 1.01
N GLU A 226 -4.82 1.89 2.27
CA GLU A 226 -4.56 2.83 3.39
C GLU A 226 -3.19 3.51 3.30
N THR A 227 -3.14 4.76 3.75
CA THR A 227 -1.91 5.56 3.71
C THR A 227 -0.86 4.92 4.63
N PRO A 228 0.32 4.54 4.13
CA PRO A 228 1.33 3.92 4.96
C PRO A 228 1.87 4.90 6.00
N SER A 229 2.25 4.39 7.17
CA SER A 229 2.98 5.15 8.19
C SER A 229 4.24 5.79 7.60
N PRO A 230 4.39 7.14 7.61
CA PRO A 230 5.64 7.81 7.24
C PRO A 230 6.81 7.39 8.14
N LYS A 231 6.54 6.99 9.40
CA LYS A 231 7.56 6.48 10.34
C LYS A 231 8.22 5.17 9.89
N ARG A 232 7.65 4.47 8.89
CA ARG A 232 8.30 3.36 8.17
C ARG A 232 9.60 3.76 7.45
N TRP A 233 9.73 5.02 7.04
CA TRP A 233 10.93 5.54 6.34
C TRP A 233 11.74 6.53 7.18
N ASN A 234 11.11 7.25 8.10
CA ASN A 234 11.79 8.15 9.03
C ASN A 234 11.19 8.03 10.44
N SER A 235 11.83 7.25 11.30
CA SER A 235 11.39 7.00 12.67
C SER A 235 11.52 8.19 13.63
N GLU A 236 12.18 9.27 13.21
CA GLU A 236 12.29 10.52 14.01
C GLU A 236 11.01 11.38 13.92
N ILE A 237 10.08 11.06 13.01
CA ILE A 237 8.79 11.76 12.89
C ILE A 237 7.95 11.55 14.17
N PRO A 238 7.57 12.63 14.89
CA PRO A 238 6.72 12.54 16.08
C PRO A 238 5.33 11.95 15.77
N GLN A 239 4.71 11.29 16.74
CA GLN A 239 3.41 10.63 16.52
C GLN A 239 2.30 11.62 16.15
N SER A 240 2.30 12.81 16.76
CA SER A 240 1.43 13.94 16.42
C SER A 240 1.57 14.39 14.95
N VAL A 241 2.78 14.35 14.39
CA VAL A 241 3.06 14.74 12.99
C VAL A 241 2.60 13.65 12.01
N GLU A 242 2.78 12.38 12.35
CA GLU A 242 2.20 11.26 11.60
C GLU A 242 0.67 11.29 11.62
N ASN A 243 0.07 11.56 12.79
CA ASN A 243 -1.38 11.62 12.96
C ASN A 243 -2.03 12.67 12.03
N ILE A 244 -1.37 13.80 11.79
CA ILE A 244 -1.85 14.83 10.84
C ILE A 244 -1.94 14.26 9.41
N ILE A 245 -0.92 13.53 8.96
CA ILE A 245 -0.92 12.90 7.63
C ILE A 245 -2.03 11.85 7.53
N LEU A 246 -2.12 10.93 8.50
CA LEU A 246 -3.09 9.84 8.47
C LEU A 246 -4.54 10.37 8.50
N LYS A 247 -4.81 11.38 9.33
CA LYS A 247 -6.12 12.03 9.43
C LYS A 247 -6.45 12.86 8.18
N ALA A 248 -5.50 13.60 7.62
CA ALA A 248 -5.72 14.34 6.38
C ALA A 248 -5.96 13.40 5.18
N THR A 249 -5.29 12.25 5.14
CA THR A 249 -5.37 11.27 4.04
C THR A 249 -6.38 10.13 4.26
N ALA A 250 -7.25 10.24 5.26
CA ALA A 250 -8.34 9.29 5.49
C ALA A 250 -9.25 9.16 4.26
N LYS A 251 -9.66 7.93 3.92
CA LYS A 251 -10.37 7.64 2.66
C LYS A 251 -11.73 8.33 2.59
N ASP A 252 -12.55 8.15 3.63
CA ASP A 252 -13.76 8.95 3.79
C ASP A 252 -13.41 10.38 4.23
N SER A 253 -13.97 11.35 3.52
CA SER A 253 -13.92 12.77 3.86
C SER A 253 -14.52 13.11 5.24
N TYR A 254 -15.38 12.26 5.80
CA TYR A 254 -15.94 12.46 7.13
C TYR A 254 -14.87 12.48 8.24
N TYR A 255 -13.89 11.56 8.18
CA TYR A 255 -12.82 11.44 9.17
C TYR A 255 -11.65 12.42 8.98
N ARG A 256 -11.62 13.14 7.84
CA ARG A 256 -10.65 14.23 7.60
C ARG A 256 -11.01 15.48 8.39
N TYR A 257 -10.04 16.39 8.53
CA TYR A 257 -10.27 17.73 9.07
C TYR A 257 -11.48 18.42 8.44
N GLU A 258 -12.25 19.16 9.25
CA GLU A 258 -13.45 19.88 8.77
C GLU A 258 -13.09 21.11 7.95
N SER A 259 -12.01 21.80 8.33
CA SER A 259 -11.41 22.89 7.55
C SER A 259 -9.89 22.83 7.58
N VAL A 260 -9.25 23.58 6.68
CA VAL A 260 -7.78 23.71 6.63
C VAL A 260 -7.24 24.41 7.88
N ASP A 261 -8.02 25.29 8.52
CA ASP A 261 -7.67 25.95 9.79
C ASP A 261 -7.47 24.93 10.91
N SER A 262 -8.35 23.93 10.97
CA SER A 262 -8.23 22.83 11.93
C SER A 262 -7.02 21.93 11.66
N MET A 263 -6.46 21.94 10.44
CA MET A 263 -5.21 21.26 10.09
C MET A 263 -4.00 22.15 10.41
N GLU A 264 -4.08 23.46 10.17
CA GLU A 264 -3.06 24.45 10.52
C GLU A 264 -2.83 24.52 12.03
N ASP A 265 -3.89 24.54 12.85
CA ASP A 265 -3.78 24.50 14.31
C ASP A 265 -3.18 23.18 14.84
N ASP A 266 -3.41 22.07 14.14
CA ASP A 266 -2.83 20.77 14.46
C ASP A 266 -1.32 20.78 14.14
N ILE A 267 -0.93 21.24 12.95
CA ILE A 267 0.46 21.49 12.52
C ILE A 267 1.17 22.41 13.53
N ARG A 268 0.55 23.55 13.87
CA ARG A 268 1.07 24.58 14.79
C ARG A 268 1.32 24.09 16.21
N THR A 269 0.61 23.05 16.65
CA THR A 269 0.75 22.47 17.99
C THR A 269 1.45 21.12 18.02
N SER A 270 1.73 20.51 16.86
CA SER A 270 2.25 19.14 16.73
C SER A 270 3.54 18.87 17.52
N LEU A 271 4.46 19.85 17.62
CA LEU A 271 5.71 19.74 18.36
C LEU A 271 5.61 20.15 19.84
N ASN A 272 4.41 20.42 20.37
CA ASN A 272 4.24 20.73 21.79
C ASN A 272 4.64 19.51 22.66
N PRO A 273 5.45 19.68 23.74
CA PRO A 273 5.87 18.56 24.59
C PRO A 273 4.73 17.73 25.18
N GLU A 274 3.57 18.33 25.42
CA GLU A 274 2.36 17.64 25.91
C GLU A 274 1.80 16.60 24.93
N ARG A 275 2.15 16.70 23.63
CA ARG A 275 1.73 15.78 22.56
C ARG A 275 2.77 14.71 22.22
N SER A 276 3.90 14.63 22.93
CA SER A 276 4.98 13.65 22.63
C SER A 276 4.50 12.20 22.68
N ASN A 277 3.50 11.93 23.53
CA ASN A 277 2.96 10.61 23.83
C ASN A 277 1.53 10.42 23.27
N GLU A 278 1.16 11.21 22.27
CA GLU A 278 -0.13 11.06 21.57
C GLU A 278 -0.24 9.66 20.95
N PRO A 279 -1.37 8.94 21.09
CA PRO A 279 -1.54 7.63 20.47
C PRO A 279 -1.63 7.75 18.94
N PRO A 280 -1.30 6.69 18.17
CA PRO A 280 -1.51 6.68 16.73
C PRO A 280 -2.96 6.95 16.34
N PHE A 281 -3.18 7.76 15.30
CA PHE A 281 -4.51 8.01 14.76
C PHE A 281 -5.12 6.73 14.18
N ALA A 282 -6.29 6.37 14.68
CA ALA A 282 -7.13 5.31 14.14
C ALA A 282 -8.53 5.89 13.82
N ILE A 283 -9.13 5.39 12.74
CA ILE A 283 -10.54 5.66 12.45
C ILE A 283 -11.37 4.88 13.48
N PRO A 284 -12.38 5.50 14.15
CA PRO A 284 -13.23 4.80 15.10
C PRO A 284 -13.95 3.62 14.45
N GLU A 285 -13.95 2.44 15.09
CA GLU A 285 -14.77 1.32 14.65
C GLU A 285 -16.25 1.62 14.91
N ASP A 286 -17.03 1.77 13.84
CA ASP A 286 -18.49 1.95 13.94
C ASP A 286 -19.17 0.61 14.25
N HIS A 287 -19.25 0.28 15.54
CA HIS A 287 -20.00 -0.86 16.04
C HIS A 287 -21.53 -0.77 15.80
N ASP A 288 -22.06 0.38 15.34
CA ASP A 288 -23.48 0.59 15.08
C ASP A 288 -23.85 0.43 13.59
N ALA A 289 -22.87 0.32 12.68
CA ALA A 289 -23.06 0.11 11.24
C ALA A 289 -23.85 -1.18 10.86
N THR A 290 -24.07 -2.10 11.82
CA THR A 290 -24.87 -3.33 11.63
C THR A 290 -26.29 -3.22 12.22
N LYS A 291 -26.82 -2.01 12.40
CA LYS A 291 -28.27 -1.80 12.63
C LYS A 291 -29.01 -1.75 11.30
N ALA A 292 -29.59 -2.90 10.92
CA ALA A 292 -30.39 -3.00 9.71
C ALA A 292 -31.53 -1.97 9.69
N ILE A 293 -31.61 -1.20 8.59
CA ILE A 293 -32.77 -0.34 8.32
C ILE A 293 -34.00 -1.25 8.23
N PRO A 294 -35.07 -1.02 9.02
CA PRO A 294 -36.26 -1.85 8.94
C PRO A 294 -36.91 -1.71 7.57
N VAL A 295 -37.35 -2.83 7.00
CA VAL A 295 -38.03 -2.85 5.69
C VAL A 295 -39.28 -2.00 5.76
N ILE A 296 -39.33 -0.95 4.94
CA ILE A 296 -40.54 -0.14 4.74
C ILE A 296 -41.53 -0.98 3.93
N THR A 297 -42.44 -1.65 4.61
CA THR A 297 -43.66 -2.20 4.00
C THR A 297 -44.63 -1.06 3.69
N ASP A 298 -45.29 -1.10 2.52
CA ASP A 298 -46.10 0.02 1.98
C ASP A 298 -47.21 0.55 2.91
N ASP A 299 -47.67 -0.25 3.88
CA ASP A 299 -48.74 0.10 4.83
C ASP A 299 -48.42 1.26 5.80
N GLN A 300 -47.24 1.90 5.74
CA GLN A 300 -46.88 3.06 6.57
C GLN A 300 -46.62 4.38 5.80
N LEU A 301 -46.99 4.46 4.52
CA LEU A 301 -46.72 5.62 3.66
C LEU A 301 -47.65 6.85 3.89
N SER A 302 -48.10 7.12 5.13
CA SER A 302 -49.21 8.08 5.38
C SER A 302 -49.14 8.94 6.66
N SER A 303 -47.96 9.37 7.14
CA SER A 303 -47.87 10.45 8.17
C SER A 303 -46.48 11.11 8.38
N ILE A 304 -45.69 11.39 7.33
CA ILE A 304 -44.51 12.28 7.45
C ILE A 304 -44.48 13.28 6.28
N ASP A 305 -45.20 14.39 6.42
CA ASP A 305 -45.10 15.55 5.53
C ASP A 305 -44.99 16.83 6.37
N GLU A 306 -43.81 17.10 6.94
CA GLU A 306 -43.39 18.45 7.33
C GLU A 306 -41.87 18.56 7.54
N THR A 307 -41.26 19.66 7.10
CA THR A 307 -39.80 19.87 7.11
C THR A 307 -39.34 20.57 8.38
N ILE A 308 -38.67 19.85 9.30
CA ILE A 308 -38.15 20.45 10.55
C ILE A 308 -36.70 20.92 10.38
N ILE A 309 -36.54 22.23 10.22
CA ILE A 309 -35.24 22.93 10.29
C ILE A 309 -34.82 23.05 11.76
N ARG A 310 -33.67 22.48 12.15
CA ARG A 310 -33.10 22.66 13.50
C ARG A 310 -32.13 23.84 13.57
N GLY A 311 -32.67 25.00 13.92
CA GLY A 311 -31.91 26.08 14.57
C GLY A 311 -31.64 25.79 16.06
N PRO A 312 -30.80 26.60 16.74
CA PRO A 312 -30.18 26.21 18.01
C PRO A 312 -30.88 26.71 19.30
N GLU A 313 -30.37 26.18 20.42
CA GLU A 313 -30.28 26.74 21.79
C GLU A 313 -31.21 26.24 22.93
N LYS A 314 -30.52 25.93 24.05
CA LYS A 314 -30.80 26.22 25.47
C LYS A 314 -32.13 25.77 26.13
N ASN A 315 -31.95 25.01 27.22
CA ASN A 315 -32.93 24.89 28.31
C ASN A 315 -33.23 26.27 28.95
N THR A 316 -34.51 26.61 29.11
CA THR A 316 -35.02 27.49 30.18
C THR A 316 -36.46 27.07 30.51
N LEU A 317 -36.93 27.32 31.74
CA LEU A 317 -38.11 26.65 32.32
C LEU A 317 -39.40 27.49 32.28
N VAL A 318 -40.47 26.85 31.78
CA VAL A 318 -41.87 26.75 32.26
C VAL A 318 -42.60 27.97 32.87
N TYR A 319 -43.91 27.99 32.56
CA TYR A 319 -45.01 28.83 33.05
C TYR A 319 -45.23 30.14 32.28
N ALA A 320 -46.45 30.55 31.91
CA ALA A 320 -47.78 29.96 31.66
C ALA A 320 -48.77 31.12 31.84
N ASP A 321 -49.78 31.20 30.99
CA ASP A 321 -51.15 31.59 31.36
C ASP A 321 -52.05 31.34 30.14
N ASP A 322 -53.29 30.91 30.38
CA ASP A 322 -54.33 30.72 29.37
C ASP A 322 -55.20 31.99 29.27
N GLU A 323 -55.63 32.38 28.06
CA GLU A 323 -56.94 33.01 27.92
C GLU A 323 -57.56 32.82 26.51
N GLU A 324 -58.88 32.71 26.57
CA GLU A 324 -59.98 32.76 25.58
C GLU A 324 -59.79 33.53 24.25
N SER A 325 -60.68 33.42 23.24
CA SER A 325 -61.64 32.40 22.78
C SER A 325 -62.27 32.86 21.44
N GLU A 326 -62.83 31.94 20.64
CA GLU A 326 -63.85 32.21 19.58
C GLU A 326 -63.49 33.22 18.43
N SER A 327 -64.27 33.37 17.35
CA SER A 327 -65.05 32.42 16.54
C SER A 327 -65.33 32.99 15.12
N GLU A 328 -65.88 32.15 14.23
CA GLU A 328 -66.56 32.50 12.96
C GLU A 328 -65.76 33.19 11.82
N ALA A 329 -66.45 33.43 10.68
CA ALA A 329 -65.86 33.45 9.34
C ALA A 329 -66.51 34.47 8.37
N GLU A 330 -66.08 34.40 7.11
CA GLU A 330 -66.68 35.02 5.91
C GLU A 330 -66.73 36.56 5.77
N SER A 331 -65.72 37.08 5.06
CA SER A 331 -65.88 37.54 3.65
C SER A 331 -65.39 38.97 3.28
N ASN A 332 -64.97 39.08 2.01
CA ASN A 332 -65.02 40.27 1.16
C ASN A 332 -64.34 41.61 1.59
N SER A 333 -63.03 41.68 1.30
CA SER A 333 -62.51 42.45 0.14
C SER A 333 -61.86 43.86 0.31
N LYS A 334 -60.94 44.14 -0.63
CA LYS A 334 -60.56 45.43 -1.26
C LYS A 334 -59.44 46.32 -0.65
N LYS A 335 -58.56 46.75 -1.59
CA LYS A 335 -57.69 47.97 -1.64
C LYS A 335 -56.31 47.85 -0.94
N LYS A 336 -55.20 47.79 -1.70
CA LYS A 336 -54.43 48.89 -2.37
C LYS A 336 -53.45 49.58 -1.38
N GLN A 337 -52.20 49.90 -1.76
CA GLN A 337 -51.87 50.73 -2.94
C GLN A 337 -50.53 50.44 -3.65
N LYS A 338 -50.58 50.39 -5.01
CA LYS A 338 -49.62 50.96 -6.00
C LYS A 338 -48.20 50.32 -6.07
N LYS A 339 -47.46 50.32 -7.20
CA LYS A 339 -47.38 51.34 -8.28
C LYS A 339 -46.68 50.80 -9.58
N GLN A 340 -47.37 50.82 -10.75
CA GLN A 340 -46.80 50.84 -12.15
C GLN A 340 -46.00 49.58 -12.63
N LYS A 341 -45.69 49.25 -13.90
CA LYS A 341 -46.03 49.57 -15.34
C LYS A 341 -45.26 48.50 -16.19
N LYS A 342 -45.59 47.94 -17.38
CA LYS A 342 -46.70 47.86 -18.37
C LYS A 342 -46.79 46.34 -18.72
N GLN A 343 -47.90 45.65 -19.02
CA GLN A 343 -48.88 45.73 -20.12
C GLN A 343 -48.39 45.58 -21.59
N LYS A 344 -48.48 44.34 -22.12
CA LYS A 344 -48.91 44.03 -23.50
C LYS A 344 -50.45 44.04 -23.56
N LYS A 345 -51.07 44.35 -24.70
CA LYS A 345 -52.38 43.78 -25.10
C LYS A 345 -52.71 43.98 -26.58
N GLN A 346 -53.20 42.93 -27.24
CA GLN A 346 -53.90 43.02 -28.52
C GLN A 346 -55.35 43.50 -28.32
N LYS A 347 -55.97 44.05 -29.37
CA LYS A 347 -57.42 44.12 -29.54
C LYS A 347 -57.76 44.10 -31.03
N ASN A 348 -58.96 43.63 -31.40
CA ASN A 348 -59.35 43.37 -32.79
C ASN A 348 -60.79 43.85 -33.09
N LYS A 349 -61.12 43.98 -34.38
CA LYS A 349 -62.41 44.35 -35.01
C LYS A 349 -62.98 45.78 -34.83
N SER A 350 -63.18 46.45 -35.98
CA SER A 350 -64.38 47.22 -36.35
C SER A 350 -64.51 47.27 -37.89
N GLU A 351 -65.59 47.83 -38.45
CA GLU A 351 -66.15 47.45 -39.77
C GLU A 351 -65.79 48.33 -41.00
N HIS A 352 -66.33 47.95 -42.17
CA HIS A 352 -66.18 48.52 -43.52
C HIS A 352 -66.57 50.00 -43.72
N LYS A 353 -65.95 50.66 -44.74
CA LYS A 353 -66.68 51.32 -45.87
C LYS A 353 -65.81 51.78 -47.09
N GLY A 354 -65.82 50.97 -48.16
CA GLY A 354 -66.14 51.37 -49.56
C GLY A 354 -65.34 52.39 -50.42
N LYS A 355 -64.70 51.85 -51.49
CA LYS A 355 -64.50 52.43 -52.86
C LYS A 355 -63.49 53.60 -53.01
N LYS A 356 -62.84 53.87 -54.17
CA LYS A 356 -62.99 53.38 -55.57
C LYS A 356 -61.64 53.37 -56.36
N ARG A 357 -61.61 52.74 -57.55
CA ARG A 357 -60.43 52.39 -58.39
C ARG A 357 -59.76 53.52 -59.22
N LYS A 358 -58.47 53.30 -59.52
CA LYS A 358 -57.84 53.22 -60.87
C LYS A 358 -56.62 52.27 -60.80
N ASN A 359 -56.02 51.71 -61.87
CA ASN A 359 -56.54 51.02 -63.07
C ASN A 359 -55.36 50.37 -63.87
N MET A 360 -55.19 49.04 -63.91
CA MET A 360 -54.36 48.32 -64.92
C MET A 360 -54.54 46.77 -64.84
N PRO A 361 -54.88 46.05 -65.94
CA PRO A 361 -55.18 44.61 -65.89
C PRO A 361 -54.06 43.67 -66.39
N ALA A 362 -52.87 44.16 -66.76
CA ALA A 362 -51.83 43.32 -67.40
C ALA A 362 -50.93 42.52 -66.43
N ILE A 363 -50.65 43.07 -65.24
CA ILE A 363 -49.64 42.48 -64.32
C ILE A 363 -50.19 41.23 -63.61
N LEU A 364 -51.47 41.21 -63.25
CA LEU A 364 -52.06 40.11 -62.48
C LEU A 364 -51.98 38.76 -63.19
N VAL A 365 -52.13 38.72 -64.52
CA VAL A 365 -52.11 37.48 -65.31
C VAL A 365 -50.71 36.87 -65.36
N THR A 366 -49.66 37.70 -65.49
CA THR A 366 -48.27 37.21 -65.49
C THR A 366 -47.83 36.79 -64.09
N THR A 367 -48.19 37.52 -63.02
CA THR A 367 -47.95 37.06 -61.65
C THR A 367 -48.73 35.79 -61.31
N PHE A 368 -49.96 35.62 -61.82
CA PHE A 368 -50.73 34.40 -61.59
C PHE A 368 -50.14 33.20 -62.34
N LEU A 369 -49.66 33.38 -63.59
CA LEU A 369 -48.94 32.33 -64.31
C LEU A 369 -47.62 31.95 -63.64
N VAL A 370 -46.83 32.92 -63.15
CA VAL A 370 -45.58 32.64 -62.42
C VAL A 370 -45.86 31.96 -61.08
N LEU A 371 -46.87 32.41 -60.32
CA LEU A 371 -47.27 31.76 -59.07
C LEU A 371 -47.89 30.38 -59.29
N ALA A 372 -48.62 30.15 -60.38
CA ALA A 372 -49.12 28.83 -60.75
C ALA A 372 -47.97 27.90 -61.18
N LEU A 373 -46.99 28.40 -61.95
CA LEU A 373 -45.81 27.64 -62.34
C LEU A 373 -44.96 27.27 -61.11
N LEU A 374 -44.74 28.22 -60.18
CA LEU A 374 -44.05 27.99 -58.91
C LEU A 374 -44.85 27.06 -57.99
N ALA A 375 -46.17 27.16 -57.93
CA ALA A 375 -47.01 26.24 -57.18
C ALA A 375 -46.92 24.82 -57.73
N VAL A 376 -47.00 24.65 -59.05
CA VAL A 376 -46.76 23.35 -59.70
C VAL A 376 -45.35 22.85 -59.39
N LEU A 377 -44.30 23.67 -59.54
CA LEU A 377 -42.92 23.29 -59.18
C LEU A 377 -42.79 22.85 -57.71
N SER A 378 -43.46 23.55 -56.79
CA SER A 378 -43.47 23.21 -55.37
C SER A 378 -44.28 21.94 -55.03
N VAL A 379 -45.10 21.45 -55.97
CA VAL A 379 -45.89 20.23 -55.83
C VAL A 379 -45.30 19.07 -56.65
N THR A 380 -44.46 19.33 -57.66
CA THR A 380 -43.82 18.29 -58.49
C THR A 380 -42.35 18.05 -58.17
N VAL A 381 -41.61 19.04 -57.67
CA VAL A 381 -40.17 18.96 -57.40
C VAL A 381 -39.86 18.92 -55.90
N LEU A 382 -40.69 19.53 -55.06
CA LEU A 382 -40.45 19.62 -53.62
C LEU A 382 -40.78 18.34 -52.80
N PRO A 383 -41.82 17.54 -53.11
CA PRO A 383 -42.12 16.34 -52.33
C PRO A 383 -40.97 15.31 -52.21
N PRO A 384 -40.24 14.93 -53.27
CA PRO A 384 -39.11 14.00 -53.15
C PRO A 384 -37.88 14.61 -52.44
N LEU A 385 -37.91 15.91 -52.10
CA LEU A 385 -36.87 16.59 -51.33
C LEU A 385 -37.24 16.75 -49.83
N LEU A 386 -38.43 16.30 -49.42
CA LEU A 386 -38.96 16.47 -48.06
C LEU A 386 -39.40 15.15 -47.40
N VAL A 387 -39.35 14.03 -48.13
CA VAL A 387 -39.47 12.69 -47.56
C VAL A 387 -38.04 12.17 -47.30
N SER A 388 -37.54 12.35 -46.08
CA SER A 388 -36.43 11.52 -45.60
C SER A 388 -36.95 10.08 -45.54
N LYS A 389 -36.28 9.13 -46.23
CA LYS A 389 -36.58 7.72 -46.00
C LYS A 389 -36.24 7.36 -44.55
N GLU A 390 -36.89 6.31 -44.08
CA GLU A 390 -36.77 5.80 -42.72
C GLU A 390 -36.26 4.35 -42.78
N VAL A 391 -35.29 4.05 -41.92
CA VAL A 391 -34.49 2.82 -41.90
C VAL A 391 -34.64 2.19 -40.52
N THR A 392 -34.85 0.88 -40.44
CA THR A 392 -34.95 0.18 -39.15
C THR A 392 -33.61 -0.45 -38.81
N ILE A 393 -33.12 -0.20 -37.60
CA ILE A 393 -31.85 -0.75 -37.11
C ILE A 393 -31.99 -2.28 -36.98
N PRO A 394 -31.08 -3.08 -37.58
CA PRO A 394 -31.07 -4.54 -37.45
C PRO A 394 -30.72 -5.01 -36.03
N ASP A 395 -30.83 -6.32 -35.78
CA ASP A 395 -30.36 -6.95 -34.54
C ASP A 395 -28.98 -7.56 -34.79
N LEU A 396 -27.95 -6.82 -34.38
CA LEU A 396 -26.53 -7.15 -34.59
C LEU A 396 -25.92 -7.87 -33.38
N LYS A 397 -26.73 -8.35 -32.41
CA LYS A 397 -26.18 -8.97 -31.19
C LYS A 397 -25.50 -10.32 -31.52
N GLY A 398 -24.21 -10.41 -31.21
CA GLY A 398 -23.38 -11.59 -31.41
C GLY A 398 -22.63 -11.64 -32.73
N GLU A 399 -22.68 -10.57 -33.53
CA GLU A 399 -21.91 -10.44 -34.78
C GLU A 399 -20.53 -9.81 -34.53
N GLU A 400 -19.57 -10.06 -35.42
CA GLU A 400 -18.26 -9.39 -35.39
C GLU A 400 -18.40 -7.90 -35.74
N LEU A 401 -17.58 -7.04 -35.13
CA LEU A 401 -17.69 -5.59 -35.28
C LEU A 401 -17.60 -5.12 -36.74
N ASP A 402 -16.74 -5.71 -37.55
CA ASP A 402 -16.54 -5.32 -38.95
C ASP A 402 -17.77 -5.69 -39.83
N ASP A 403 -18.43 -6.82 -39.55
CA ASP A 403 -19.68 -7.23 -40.22
C ASP A 403 -20.84 -6.32 -39.80
N ALA A 404 -20.97 -6.05 -38.50
CA ALA A 404 -22.01 -5.16 -37.95
C ALA A 404 -21.86 -3.70 -38.45
N ILE A 405 -20.63 -3.20 -38.59
CA ILE A 405 -20.35 -1.91 -39.24
C ILE A 405 -20.75 -1.97 -40.73
N THR A 406 -20.48 -3.07 -41.41
CA THR A 406 -20.80 -3.23 -42.84
C THR A 406 -22.31 -3.23 -43.08
N GLU A 407 -23.11 -3.95 -42.30
CA GLU A 407 -24.58 -3.93 -42.46
C GLU A 407 -25.18 -2.54 -42.17
N LEU A 408 -24.69 -1.83 -41.15
CA LEU A 408 -25.13 -0.45 -40.88
C LEU A 408 -24.77 0.51 -42.03
N LEU A 409 -23.62 0.34 -42.68
CA LEU A 409 -23.22 1.15 -43.84
C LEU A 409 -24.00 0.79 -45.11
N GLU A 410 -24.39 -0.47 -45.33
CA GLU A 410 -25.29 -0.85 -46.44
C GLU A 410 -26.70 -0.28 -46.28
N LEU A 411 -27.09 0.12 -45.06
CA LEU A 411 -28.37 0.74 -44.71
C LEU A 411 -28.36 2.28 -44.77
N ASP A 412 -27.33 2.90 -45.37
CA ASP A 412 -27.15 4.37 -45.44
C ASP A 412 -27.16 5.04 -44.02
N LEU A 413 -26.62 4.37 -42.99
CA LEU A 413 -26.46 4.91 -41.62
C LEU A 413 -25.02 5.36 -41.36
N GLU A 414 -24.84 6.25 -40.37
CA GLU A 414 -23.52 6.72 -39.93
C GLU A 414 -23.09 5.95 -38.66
N ILE A 415 -21.82 5.57 -38.56
CA ILE A 415 -21.27 4.92 -37.36
C ILE A 415 -20.88 6.01 -36.35
N GLY A 416 -21.33 5.84 -35.10
CA GLY A 416 -21.02 6.70 -33.96
C GLY A 416 -19.80 6.23 -33.18
N ASP A 417 -19.87 6.32 -31.85
CA ASP A 417 -18.80 5.82 -31.00
C ASP A 417 -18.89 4.27 -30.89
N THR A 418 -17.75 3.59 -31.05
CA THR A 418 -17.59 2.19 -30.63
C THR A 418 -17.23 2.17 -29.14
N ILE A 419 -18.06 1.51 -28.32
CA ILE A 419 -17.98 1.53 -26.87
C ILE A 419 -17.71 0.11 -26.36
N GLU A 420 -16.45 -0.17 -26.06
CA GLU A 420 -16.02 -1.38 -25.36
C GLU A 420 -16.67 -1.46 -23.97
N ILE A 421 -17.29 -2.60 -23.65
CA ILE A 421 -17.82 -2.93 -22.31
C ILE A 421 -17.56 -4.42 -21.99
N GLU A 422 -17.45 -4.72 -20.70
CA GLU A 422 -17.37 -6.09 -20.17
C GLU A 422 -18.75 -6.77 -20.23
N ASP A 423 -18.79 -8.06 -20.58
CA ASP A 423 -20.02 -8.87 -20.64
C ASP A 423 -19.72 -10.35 -20.33
N GLU A 424 -20.52 -10.99 -19.48
CA GLU A 424 -20.31 -12.39 -19.07
C GLU A 424 -20.84 -13.42 -20.09
N GLU A 425 -21.78 -13.02 -20.97
CA GLU A 425 -22.43 -13.89 -21.96
C GLU A 425 -21.83 -13.77 -23.36
N VAL A 426 -21.30 -12.60 -23.72
CA VAL A 426 -20.85 -12.28 -25.09
C VAL A 426 -19.32 -12.35 -25.21
N GLU A 427 -18.81 -13.17 -26.13
CA GLU A 427 -17.37 -13.33 -26.36
C GLU A 427 -16.69 -12.04 -26.87
N ALA A 428 -15.41 -11.86 -26.53
CA ALA A 428 -14.65 -10.67 -26.85
C ALA A 428 -14.58 -10.44 -28.38
N GLY A 429 -14.80 -9.20 -28.81
CA GLY A 429 -14.85 -8.79 -30.21
C GLY A 429 -16.27 -8.71 -30.81
N LEU A 430 -17.26 -9.36 -30.20
CA LEU A 430 -18.65 -9.39 -30.69
C LEU A 430 -19.48 -8.20 -30.20
N VAL A 431 -20.50 -7.82 -30.96
CA VAL A 431 -21.45 -6.74 -30.63
C VAL A 431 -22.49 -7.22 -29.59
N ILE A 432 -22.69 -6.43 -28.54
CA ILE A 432 -23.65 -6.69 -27.45
C ILE A 432 -25.01 -6.03 -27.73
N LYS A 433 -24.99 -4.80 -28.26
CA LYS A 433 -26.16 -3.93 -28.49
C LYS A 433 -25.75 -2.69 -29.30
N THR A 434 -26.74 -1.98 -29.84
CA THR A 434 -26.59 -0.67 -30.49
C THR A 434 -27.29 0.44 -29.70
N ASN A 435 -26.87 1.70 -29.94
CA ASN A 435 -27.64 2.89 -29.57
C ASN A 435 -27.78 3.83 -30.79
N PRO A 436 -28.98 4.09 -31.31
CA PRO A 436 -30.26 3.57 -30.82
C PRO A 436 -30.41 2.05 -30.99
N LYS A 437 -31.28 1.47 -30.17
CA LYS A 437 -31.51 0.01 -30.10
C LYS A 437 -32.02 -0.63 -31.39
N GLU A 438 -31.75 -1.92 -31.46
CA GLU A 438 -32.33 -2.92 -32.37
C GLU A 438 -33.85 -2.72 -32.60
N GLY A 439 -34.30 -2.89 -33.84
CA GLY A 439 -35.71 -2.75 -34.23
C GLY A 439 -36.28 -1.33 -34.19
N LYS A 440 -35.53 -0.32 -33.78
CA LYS A 440 -35.96 1.08 -33.82
C LYS A 440 -35.80 1.66 -35.22
N THR A 441 -36.81 2.37 -35.69
CA THR A 441 -36.73 3.15 -36.94
C THR A 441 -36.05 4.51 -36.71
N VAL A 442 -35.08 4.82 -37.56
CA VAL A 442 -34.31 6.06 -37.67
C VAL A 442 -34.38 6.60 -39.10
N LYS A 443 -33.59 7.62 -39.43
CA LYS A 443 -33.47 8.19 -40.78
C LYS A 443 -32.17 7.72 -41.42
N GLU A 444 -32.11 7.72 -42.75
CA GLU A 444 -30.81 7.71 -43.45
C GLU A 444 -29.91 8.84 -42.92
N GLY A 445 -28.62 8.56 -42.75
CA GLY A 445 -27.65 9.46 -42.13
C GLY A 445 -27.86 9.64 -40.61
N ALA A 446 -28.50 8.70 -39.92
CA ALA A 446 -28.54 8.67 -38.45
C ALA A 446 -27.29 7.98 -37.89
N VAL A 447 -26.69 8.59 -36.87
CA VAL A 447 -25.53 8.07 -36.14
C VAL A 447 -25.94 6.94 -35.18
N ILE A 448 -25.22 5.82 -35.23
CA ILE A 448 -25.44 4.61 -34.43
C ILE A 448 -24.17 4.27 -33.63
N ASP A 449 -24.23 4.33 -32.31
CA ASP A 449 -23.16 3.85 -31.42
C ASP A 449 -23.24 2.32 -31.31
N ILE A 450 -22.08 1.65 -31.29
CA ILE A 450 -21.97 0.17 -31.22
C ILE A 450 -21.30 -0.21 -29.91
N TYR A 451 -21.89 -1.11 -29.14
CA TYR A 451 -21.27 -1.62 -27.91
C TYR A 451 -20.65 -2.98 -28.16
N GLN A 452 -19.34 -3.09 -28.00
CA GLN A 452 -18.56 -4.30 -28.25
C GLN A 452 -18.17 -4.97 -26.92
N SER A 453 -18.17 -6.29 -26.87
CA SER A 453 -17.64 -7.04 -25.74
C SER A 453 -16.12 -7.05 -25.74
N VAL A 454 -15.51 -6.80 -24.57
CA VAL A 454 -14.11 -7.18 -24.29
C VAL A 454 -13.99 -8.55 -23.62
N GLY A 455 -15.12 -9.23 -23.40
CA GLY A 455 -15.22 -10.50 -22.69
C GLY A 455 -15.44 -10.33 -21.19
N LYS A 456 -15.07 -11.37 -20.43
CA LYS A 456 -15.24 -11.49 -18.98
C LYS A 456 -14.17 -10.68 -18.24
N GLU A 457 -14.52 -10.19 -17.05
CA GLU A 457 -13.60 -9.46 -16.15
C GLU A 457 -12.30 -10.26 -15.91
N THR A 458 -11.19 -9.74 -16.44
CA THR A 458 -9.83 -10.20 -16.10
C THR A 458 -9.28 -9.38 -14.94
N ILE A 459 -8.49 -10.02 -14.08
CA ILE A 459 -7.70 -9.33 -13.07
C ILE A 459 -6.22 -9.68 -13.23
N SER A 460 -5.34 -8.75 -12.85
CA SER A 460 -3.91 -9.03 -12.78
C SER A 460 -3.59 -9.87 -11.53
N LEU A 461 -3.25 -11.13 -11.74
CA LEU A 461 -2.83 -12.06 -10.70
C LEU A 461 -1.51 -11.56 -10.08
N SER A 462 -1.53 -11.22 -8.79
CA SER A 462 -0.29 -10.87 -8.07
C SER A 462 0.58 -12.11 -7.83
N SER A 463 1.88 -11.91 -7.59
CA SER A 463 2.69 -12.95 -6.93
C SER A 463 2.44 -12.92 -5.42
N TYR A 464 2.26 -14.11 -4.86
CA TYR A 464 2.05 -14.40 -3.46
C TYR A 464 3.21 -15.17 -2.82
N GLU A 465 4.26 -15.45 -3.59
CA GLU A 465 5.51 -16.04 -3.09
C GLU A 465 6.06 -15.23 -1.90
N GLY A 466 6.55 -15.93 -0.88
CA GLY A 466 7.04 -15.32 0.36
C GLY A 466 5.96 -14.79 1.31
N ARG A 467 4.66 -15.02 1.03
CA ARG A 467 3.54 -14.70 1.93
C ARG A 467 2.99 -15.94 2.61
N ASP A 468 2.30 -15.76 3.74
CA ASP A 468 1.55 -16.84 4.37
C ASP A 468 0.29 -17.21 3.57
N TYR A 469 0.05 -18.51 3.39
CA TYR A 469 -1.09 -19.02 2.65
C TYR A 469 -2.45 -18.70 3.29
N SER A 470 -2.54 -18.61 4.62
CA SER A 470 -3.83 -18.34 5.30
C SER A 470 -4.33 -16.91 5.04
N ASP A 471 -3.43 -15.92 5.06
CA ASP A 471 -3.72 -14.53 4.65
C ASP A 471 -4.13 -14.46 3.17
N VAL A 472 -3.39 -15.16 2.30
CA VAL A 472 -3.59 -15.12 0.85
C VAL A 472 -4.88 -15.85 0.42
N LYS A 473 -5.25 -16.95 1.07
CA LYS A 473 -6.47 -17.71 0.78
C LYS A 473 -7.72 -16.84 0.85
N SER A 474 -7.88 -16.07 1.94
CA SER A 474 -9.02 -15.16 2.12
C SER A 474 -8.95 -13.88 1.28
N LEU A 475 -7.84 -13.62 0.58
CA LEU A 475 -7.76 -12.62 -0.48
C LEU A 475 -8.24 -13.20 -1.82
N LEU A 476 -7.76 -14.40 -2.18
CA LEU A 476 -8.13 -15.10 -3.41
C LEU A 476 -9.63 -15.44 -3.47
N GLU A 477 -10.21 -15.90 -2.36
CA GLU A 477 -11.66 -16.14 -2.23
C GLU A 477 -12.48 -14.86 -2.49
N LYS A 478 -11.99 -13.69 -2.05
CA LYS A 478 -12.64 -12.39 -2.30
C LYS A 478 -12.42 -11.87 -3.73
N MET A 479 -11.35 -12.29 -4.39
CA MET A 479 -11.08 -12.06 -5.81
C MET A 479 -11.88 -13.00 -6.73
N GLY A 480 -12.72 -13.88 -6.19
CA GLY A 480 -13.60 -14.75 -6.97
C GLY A 480 -12.93 -16.02 -7.52
N PHE A 481 -11.71 -16.36 -7.08
CA PHE A 481 -11.07 -17.63 -7.44
C PHE A 481 -11.86 -18.81 -6.88
N LYS A 482 -12.32 -19.69 -7.79
CA LYS A 482 -13.11 -20.88 -7.43
C LYS A 482 -12.25 -22.15 -7.33
N ASN A 483 -11.17 -22.21 -8.10
CA ASN A 483 -10.31 -23.38 -8.25
C ASN A 483 -8.90 -23.05 -7.72
N ILE A 484 -8.66 -23.32 -6.44
CA ILE A 484 -7.35 -23.14 -5.80
C ILE A 484 -6.82 -24.52 -5.38
N SER A 485 -5.72 -24.97 -5.99
CA SER A 485 -5.02 -26.21 -5.65
C SER A 485 -3.82 -25.90 -4.75
N VAL A 486 -3.50 -26.78 -3.80
CA VAL A 486 -2.39 -26.56 -2.86
C VAL A 486 -1.53 -27.81 -2.73
N THR A 487 -0.24 -27.66 -3.01
CA THR A 487 0.77 -28.72 -2.87
C THR A 487 1.78 -28.34 -1.79
N GLU A 488 1.97 -29.19 -0.80
CA GLU A 488 2.86 -28.90 0.34
C GLU A 488 4.23 -29.60 0.24
N LYS A 489 5.32 -28.84 0.09
CA LYS A 489 6.72 -29.35 0.02
C LYS A 489 7.52 -28.91 1.26
N TYR A 490 8.61 -29.62 1.59
CA TYR A 490 9.60 -29.09 2.55
C TYR A 490 10.46 -28.03 1.86
N ASP A 491 10.74 -26.94 2.57
CA ASP A 491 11.53 -25.78 2.11
C ASP A 491 12.05 -25.00 3.33
N ASP A 492 13.15 -24.26 3.18
CA ASP A 492 13.77 -23.53 4.30
C ASP A 492 12.90 -22.36 4.82
N SER A 493 11.92 -21.92 4.03
CA SER A 493 10.91 -20.93 4.42
C SER A 493 10.00 -21.44 5.54
N ALA A 494 9.47 -20.53 6.36
CA ALA A 494 8.59 -20.89 7.49
C ALA A 494 7.35 -21.71 7.05
N PRO A 495 6.88 -22.68 7.86
CA PRO A 495 5.65 -23.43 7.56
C PRO A 495 4.46 -22.49 7.29
N GLY A 496 3.72 -22.74 6.20
CA GLY A 496 2.63 -21.87 5.75
C GLY A 496 3.02 -20.85 4.67
N THR A 497 4.31 -20.59 4.46
CA THR A 497 4.79 -19.68 3.39
C THR A 497 4.55 -20.28 2.01
N ILE A 498 3.97 -19.51 1.07
CA ILE A 498 3.89 -19.87 -0.35
C ILE A 498 5.30 -19.73 -0.97
N ILE A 499 5.77 -20.77 -1.66
CA ILE A 499 7.13 -20.83 -2.22
C ILE A 499 7.17 -20.87 -3.75
N ASP A 500 6.04 -21.12 -4.41
CA ASP A 500 5.89 -21.21 -5.87
C ASP A 500 4.39 -21.12 -6.23
N GLN A 501 4.06 -20.59 -7.41
CA GLN A 501 2.67 -20.45 -7.88
C GLN A 501 2.53 -20.61 -9.41
N SER A 502 1.38 -21.14 -9.84
CA SER A 502 0.98 -21.26 -11.24
C SER A 502 -0.50 -20.89 -11.41
N PRO A 503 -0.87 -19.88 -12.23
CA PRO A 503 0.01 -19.05 -13.05
C PRO A 503 0.95 -18.13 -12.25
N SER A 504 2.04 -17.71 -12.88
CA SER A 504 2.98 -16.75 -12.31
C SER A 504 2.34 -15.36 -12.17
N GLY A 505 2.85 -14.56 -11.23
CA GLY A 505 2.39 -13.17 -11.04
C GLY A 505 2.54 -12.29 -12.28
N ALA A 506 1.77 -11.19 -12.30
CA ALA A 506 1.60 -10.25 -13.41
C ALA A 506 0.97 -10.84 -14.70
N THR A 507 0.29 -11.98 -14.58
CA THR A 507 -0.60 -12.50 -15.64
C THR A 507 -2.01 -11.94 -15.49
N GLU A 508 -2.71 -11.65 -16.59
CA GLU A 508 -4.15 -11.38 -16.56
C GLU A 508 -4.92 -12.69 -16.63
N VAL A 509 -5.88 -12.88 -15.73
CA VAL A 509 -6.61 -14.13 -15.54
C VAL A 509 -8.09 -13.87 -15.21
N VAL A 510 -8.98 -14.77 -15.63
CA VAL A 510 -10.41 -14.75 -15.24
C VAL A 510 -10.57 -15.61 -13.97
N PRO A 511 -10.84 -15.05 -12.78
CA PRO A 511 -10.78 -15.79 -11.52
C PRO A 511 -11.76 -16.97 -11.42
N SER A 512 -12.91 -16.83 -12.08
CA SER A 512 -13.97 -17.82 -12.07
C SER A 512 -13.68 -19.06 -12.92
N GLU A 513 -12.68 -19.00 -13.81
CA GLU A 513 -12.28 -20.08 -14.74
C GLU A 513 -10.84 -20.56 -14.52
N THR A 514 -9.98 -19.73 -13.92
CA THR A 514 -8.56 -20.03 -13.71
C THR A 514 -8.35 -20.99 -12.53
N GLU A 515 -7.63 -22.08 -12.79
CA GLU A 515 -7.08 -22.94 -11.74
C GLU A 515 -5.73 -22.37 -11.27
N LEU A 516 -5.65 -22.05 -9.97
CA LEU A 516 -4.49 -21.47 -9.32
C LEU A 516 -3.84 -22.50 -8.41
N GLU A 517 -2.67 -23.01 -8.81
CA GLU A 517 -1.85 -23.91 -8.02
C GLU A 517 -0.88 -23.11 -7.14
N LEU A 518 -0.86 -23.41 -5.84
CA LEU A 518 0.09 -22.84 -4.88
C LEU A 518 0.95 -23.95 -4.27
N THR A 519 2.28 -23.81 -4.31
CA THR A 519 3.15 -24.63 -3.47
C THR A 519 3.36 -23.93 -2.13
N VAL A 520 3.14 -24.65 -1.02
CA VAL A 520 3.30 -24.14 0.35
C VAL A 520 4.40 -24.90 1.08
N SER A 521 5.22 -24.19 1.87
CA SER A 521 6.26 -24.76 2.72
C SER A 521 5.68 -25.48 3.94
N LYS A 522 6.20 -26.68 4.20
CA LYS A 522 6.05 -27.44 5.46
C LYS A 522 7.06 -27.02 6.54
N GLY A 523 7.93 -26.05 6.25
CA GLY A 523 9.20 -25.83 6.96
C GLY A 523 10.30 -26.76 6.45
N ALA A 524 11.50 -26.58 7.01
CA ALA A 524 12.67 -27.38 6.66
C ALA A 524 12.49 -28.88 6.98
N ASP A 525 13.14 -29.74 6.21
CA ASP A 525 13.14 -31.21 6.35
C ASP A 525 14.05 -31.65 7.52
N LEU A 526 13.62 -31.30 8.74
CA LEU A 526 14.39 -31.53 9.97
C LEU A 526 14.25 -32.97 10.48
N LEU A 527 15.37 -33.67 10.53
CA LEU A 527 15.50 -35.00 11.11
C LEU A 527 15.59 -34.92 12.64
N SER A 528 14.89 -35.81 13.35
CA SER A 528 14.99 -35.95 14.81
C SER A 528 16.19 -36.83 15.17
N LEU A 529 17.10 -36.33 16.00
CA LEU A 529 18.26 -37.09 16.44
C LEU A 529 17.86 -38.32 17.26
N LYS A 530 18.48 -39.46 16.95
CA LYS A 530 18.39 -40.68 17.74
C LYS A 530 19.18 -40.49 19.05
N ASN A 531 18.87 -41.28 20.08
CA ASN A 531 19.80 -41.46 21.19
C ASN A 531 20.89 -42.45 20.76
N LEU A 532 22.14 -42.00 20.78
CA LEU A 532 23.35 -42.73 20.41
C LEU A 532 24.13 -43.24 21.62
N THR A 533 23.70 -42.94 22.85
CA THR A 533 24.31 -43.46 24.08
C THR A 533 24.32 -45.00 24.06
N GLY A 534 25.47 -45.61 24.34
CA GLY A 534 25.67 -47.06 24.26
C GLY A 534 25.86 -47.63 22.84
N PHE A 535 25.92 -46.80 21.80
CA PHE A 535 26.33 -47.24 20.46
C PHE A 535 27.85 -47.42 20.40
N ASN A 536 28.31 -48.35 19.57
CA ASN A 536 29.71 -48.50 19.19
C ASN A 536 29.98 -47.84 17.82
N GLU A 537 31.26 -47.74 17.43
CA GLU A 537 31.70 -47.15 16.15
C GLU A 537 30.91 -47.68 14.93
N ALA A 538 30.66 -49.00 14.86
CA ALA A 538 29.87 -49.60 13.79
C ALA A 538 28.44 -49.05 13.75
N GLY A 539 27.73 -49.02 14.88
CA GLY A 539 26.38 -48.47 14.98
C GLY A 539 26.30 -46.96 14.70
N LEU A 540 27.38 -46.20 14.97
CA LEU A 540 27.48 -44.79 14.61
C LEU A 540 27.64 -44.59 13.09
N ASN A 541 28.47 -45.41 12.45
CA ASN A 541 28.63 -45.42 10.99
C ASN A 541 27.33 -45.84 10.29
N ASP A 542 26.65 -46.88 10.79
CA ASP A 542 25.33 -47.30 10.30
C ASP A 542 24.32 -46.15 10.40
N TYR A 543 24.18 -45.52 11.58
CA TYR A 543 23.27 -44.38 11.78
C TYR A 543 23.63 -43.18 10.89
N SER A 544 24.92 -42.89 10.71
CA SER A 544 25.39 -41.82 9.81
C SER A 544 24.96 -42.09 8.37
N SER A 545 25.08 -43.34 7.91
CA SER A 545 24.68 -43.76 6.56
C SER A 545 23.16 -43.78 6.35
N GLU A 546 22.38 -44.14 7.36
CA GLU A 546 20.91 -44.22 7.31
C GLU A 546 20.26 -42.83 7.38
N SER A 547 20.76 -41.96 8.25
CA SER A 547 20.18 -40.63 8.51
C SER A 547 20.75 -39.49 7.66
N GLY A 548 21.94 -39.67 7.10
CA GLY A 548 22.71 -38.60 6.44
C GLY A 548 23.31 -37.58 7.41
N ILE A 549 23.26 -37.83 8.72
CA ILE A 549 23.92 -37.03 9.76
C ILE A 549 25.39 -37.44 9.85
N LYS A 550 26.32 -36.48 9.96
CA LYS A 550 27.73 -36.77 10.21
C LYS A 550 27.93 -37.02 11.70
N VAL A 551 28.67 -38.06 12.06
CA VAL A 551 29.09 -38.28 13.45
C VAL A 551 30.58 -37.98 13.57
N GLU A 552 30.95 -37.19 14.57
CA GLU A 552 32.33 -36.81 14.89
C GLU A 552 32.65 -37.25 16.33
N ILE A 553 33.78 -37.92 16.54
CA ILE A 553 34.26 -38.27 17.88
C ILE A 553 35.00 -37.04 18.42
N GLU A 554 34.46 -36.40 19.45
CA GLU A 554 35.02 -35.17 20.03
C GLU A 554 36.09 -35.48 21.08
N GLU A 555 35.84 -36.45 21.95
CA GLU A 555 36.78 -36.89 22.98
C GLU A 555 36.57 -38.37 23.35
N GLU A 556 37.60 -38.98 23.94
CA GLU A 556 37.57 -40.32 24.50
C GLU A 556 38.05 -40.25 25.95
N ILE A 557 37.19 -40.60 26.92
CA ILE A 557 37.46 -40.48 28.36
C ILE A 557 37.25 -41.81 29.08
N TYR A 558 37.86 -41.99 30.26
CA TYR A 558 37.55 -43.13 31.12
C TYR A 558 36.19 -42.94 31.81
N ASP A 559 35.40 -43.99 31.92
CA ASP A 559 34.08 -44.00 32.59
C ASP A 559 33.85 -45.33 33.33
N ASP A 560 33.40 -45.23 34.58
CA ASP A 560 33.20 -46.38 35.47
C ASP A 560 31.94 -47.22 35.18
N SER A 561 31.04 -46.70 34.34
CA SER A 561 29.69 -47.21 34.09
C SER A 561 29.45 -47.62 32.63
N VAL A 562 30.15 -47.00 31.68
CA VAL A 562 30.05 -47.26 30.24
C VAL A 562 31.25 -48.09 29.77
N ALA A 563 30.99 -49.24 29.15
CA ALA A 563 32.04 -50.13 28.65
C ALA A 563 32.86 -49.49 27.52
N GLU A 564 34.11 -49.93 27.38
CA GLU A 564 35.05 -49.47 26.36
C GLU A 564 34.46 -49.52 24.94
N GLY A 565 34.73 -48.48 24.14
CA GLY A 565 34.27 -48.37 22.75
C GLY A 565 32.79 -48.02 22.58
N LEU A 566 32.07 -47.70 23.66
CA LEU A 566 30.68 -47.23 23.62
C LEU A 566 30.57 -45.72 23.89
N VAL A 567 29.58 -45.07 23.26
CA VAL A 567 29.26 -43.65 23.47
C VAL A 567 28.70 -43.42 24.88
N ILE A 568 29.32 -42.49 25.60
CA ILE A 568 28.87 -41.96 26.90
C ILE A 568 27.80 -40.88 26.69
N SER A 569 28.05 -39.93 25.79
CA SER A 569 27.20 -38.77 25.56
C SER A 569 27.28 -38.25 24.12
N GLN A 570 26.27 -37.49 23.70
CA GLN A 570 26.18 -36.84 22.40
C GLN A 570 25.85 -35.34 22.53
N SER A 571 26.21 -34.56 21.52
CA SER A 571 25.79 -33.17 21.35
C SER A 571 25.51 -32.89 19.86
N PRO A 572 24.31 -32.40 19.48
CA PRO A 572 23.16 -32.05 20.33
C PRO A 572 22.47 -33.25 21.00
N GLU A 573 21.61 -32.96 21.98
CA GLU A 573 20.85 -33.94 22.75
C GLU A 573 19.91 -34.80 21.89
N PRO A 574 19.55 -36.03 22.32
CA PRO A 574 18.55 -36.86 21.65
C PRO A 574 17.22 -36.15 21.43
N ALA A 575 16.52 -36.49 20.34
CA ALA A 575 15.29 -35.86 19.86
C ALA A 575 15.40 -34.36 19.48
N THR A 576 16.59 -33.74 19.51
CA THR A 576 16.83 -32.45 18.86
C THR A 576 16.53 -32.57 17.35
N LYS A 577 15.84 -31.58 16.78
CA LYS A 577 15.60 -31.48 15.34
C LYS A 577 16.77 -30.79 14.65
N VAL A 578 17.34 -31.41 13.62
CA VAL A 578 18.49 -30.89 12.86
C VAL A 578 18.34 -31.15 11.36
N GLU A 579 19.05 -30.38 10.52
CA GLU A 579 19.08 -30.59 9.07
C GLU A 579 19.91 -31.83 8.69
N LYS A 580 19.57 -32.47 7.56
CA LYS A 580 20.38 -33.56 6.99
C LYS A 580 21.77 -33.04 6.61
N GLY A 581 22.82 -33.79 6.95
CA GLY A 581 24.21 -33.35 6.77
C GLY A 581 24.79 -32.53 7.94
N SER A 582 24.00 -32.22 8.97
CA SER A 582 24.48 -31.70 10.26
C SER A 582 25.50 -32.62 10.91
N THR A 583 26.31 -32.09 11.83
CA THR A 583 27.29 -32.88 12.59
C THR A 583 26.84 -33.07 14.03
N VAL A 584 26.83 -34.32 14.49
CA VAL A 584 26.62 -34.71 15.89
C VAL A 584 27.96 -35.15 16.45
N LYS A 585 28.34 -34.56 17.58
CA LYS A 585 29.54 -34.91 18.33
C LYS A 585 29.23 -35.99 19.36
N VAL A 586 30.14 -36.93 19.55
CA VAL A 586 30.03 -37.99 20.57
C VAL A 586 31.30 -38.08 21.41
N VAL A 587 31.13 -38.45 22.67
CA VAL A 587 32.21 -38.79 23.59
C VAL A 587 32.17 -40.30 23.84
N ILE A 588 33.31 -40.98 23.68
CA ILE A 588 33.41 -42.46 23.77
C ILE A 588 34.16 -42.87 25.05
N SER A 589 33.74 -43.98 25.64
CA SER A 589 34.40 -44.57 26.82
C SER A 589 35.67 -45.33 26.44
N LYS A 590 36.75 -45.07 27.18
CA LYS A 590 37.98 -45.87 27.27
C LYS A 590 37.87 -47.04 28.28
N GLY A 591 36.66 -47.33 28.75
CA GLY A 591 36.43 -48.22 29.88
C GLY A 591 36.86 -47.57 31.20
N LYS A 592 37.16 -48.41 32.19
CA LYS A 592 37.65 -47.98 33.50
C LYS A 592 39.12 -47.56 33.41
N GLU A 593 39.52 -46.58 34.21
CA GLU A 593 40.94 -46.24 34.38
C GLU A 593 41.62 -47.36 35.18
N GLU A 594 42.52 -48.12 34.55
CA GLU A 594 43.29 -49.16 35.24
C GLU A 594 44.33 -48.53 36.17
N ILE A 595 44.00 -48.44 37.46
CA ILE A 595 44.89 -47.95 38.50
C ILE A 595 46.11 -48.90 38.61
N PRO A 596 47.35 -48.42 38.33
CA PRO A 596 48.52 -49.29 38.27
C PRO A 596 48.93 -49.82 39.66
N PRO A 597 49.59 -51.00 39.72
CA PRO A 597 50.14 -51.52 40.96
C PRO A 597 51.23 -50.58 41.52
N LYS A 598 51.21 -50.37 42.84
CA LYS A 598 52.22 -49.58 43.57
C LYS A 598 53.19 -50.54 44.26
N SER A 599 54.49 -50.22 44.21
CA SER A 599 55.48 -50.89 45.06
C SER A 599 55.43 -50.32 46.48
N VAL A 600 55.43 -51.20 47.48
CA VAL A 600 55.53 -50.87 48.91
C VAL A 600 56.77 -51.52 49.50
N THR A 601 57.43 -50.84 50.44
CA THR A 601 58.70 -51.26 51.01
C THR A 601 58.63 -51.32 52.54
N GLU A 602 58.76 -52.51 53.11
CA GLU A 602 58.70 -52.75 54.57
C GLU A 602 60.09 -53.07 55.15
N GLU A 603 60.43 -52.48 56.31
CA GLU A 603 61.65 -52.78 57.06
C GLU A 603 61.37 -53.78 58.19
N VAL A 604 61.66 -55.06 57.93
CA VAL A 604 61.46 -56.15 58.87
C VAL A 604 62.68 -56.33 59.76
N LYS A 605 62.46 -56.35 61.08
CA LYS A 605 63.46 -56.69 62.10
C LYS A 605 63.28 -58.14 62.53
N ILE A 606 64.38 -58.87 62.61
CA ILE A 606 64.41 -60.31 62.80
C ILE A 606 65.34 -60.58 63.98
N GLU A 607 64.73 -60.74 65.16
CA GLU A 607 65.45 -60.90 66.42
C GLU A 607 66.16 -62.27 66.49
N TYR A 608 67.39 -62.26 67.03
CA TYR A 608 68.19 -63.46 67.27
C TYR A 608 67.97 -63.98 68.69
N ASP A 609 67.32 -65.15 68.77
CA ASP A 609 66.89 -65.80 70.00
C ASP A 609 67.14 -67.32 69.84
N PRO A 610 68.40 -67.75 70.07
CA PRO A 610 68.85 -69.12 69.86
C PRO A 610 68.58 -69.98 71.09
N VAL A 611 68.30 -71.28 70.87
CA VAL A 611 68.10 -72.25 71.96
C VAL A 611 69.40 -72.52 72.74
N GLU A 612 70.55 -72.49 72.05
CA GLU A 612 71.88 -72.54 72.68
C GLU A 612 72.76 -71.34 72.22
N PRO A 613 73.51 -70.67 73.12
CA PRO A 613 74.32 -69.50 72.77
C PRO A 613 75.34 -69.76 71.66
N GLY A 614 75.23 -69.01 70.55
CA GLY A 614 76.10 -69.14 69.38
C GLY A 614 75.60 -70.10 68.30
N GLN A 615 74.41 -70.70 68.46
CA GLN A 615 73.75 -71.48 67.41
C GLN A 615 73.28 -70.57 66.26
N THR A 616 73.60 -70.91 65.01
CA THR A 616 73.05 -70.23 63.82
C THR A 616 71.57 -70.53 63.66
N GLN A 617 70.73 -69.52 63.47
CA GLN A 617 69.31 -69.71 63.14
C GLN A 617 69.07 -69.51 61.64
N LYS A 618 68.27 -70.37 61.02
CA LYS A 618 67.90 -70.28 59.60
C LYS A 618 66.69 -69.38 59.43
N ILE A 619 66.84 -68.31 58.66
CA ILE A 619 65.75 -67.42 58.27
C ILE A 619 65.30 -67.74 56.85
N GLN A 620 63.99 -67.73 56.61
CA GLN A 620 63.36 -67.87 55.30
C GLN A 620 62.27 -66.81 55.15
N ILE A 621 62.33 -66.02 54.09
CA ILE A 621 61.33 -65.00 53.77
C ILE A 621 60.53 -65.48 52.56
N PHE A 622 59.22 -65.57 52.73
CA PHE A 622 58.24 -65.87 51.68
C PHE A 622 57.43 -64.60 51.41
N ILE A 623 57.04 -64.39 50.15
CA ILE A 623 56.28 -63.22 49.70
C ILE A 623 55.14 -63.69 48.81
N GLU A 624 54.00 -63.01 48.90
CA GLU A 624 52.81 -63.21 48.07
C GLU A 624 52.37 -61.83 47.57
N ASP A 625 52.54 -61.56 46.27
CA ASP A 625 52.20 -60.27 45.65
C ASP A 625 51.74 -60.46 44.20
N ILE A 626 51.91 -59.49 43.30
CA ILE A 626 51.51 -59.65 41.89
C ILE A 626 52.41 -60.61 41.10
N ASP A 627 53.69 -60.73 41.49
CA ASP A 627 54.73 -61.46 40.74
C ASP A 627 55.20 -62.74 41.47
N ASN A 628 55.05 -62.77 42.80
CA ASN A 628 55.59 -63.81 43.70
C ASN A 628 54.46 -64.55 44.44
N SER A 629 54.72 -65.80 44.85
CA SER A 629 53.75 -66.61 45.57
C SER A 629 54.38 -67.33 46.77
N MET A 630 53.60 -67.51 47.84
CA MET A 630 54.04 -68.01 49.16
C MET A 630 54.49 -69.49 49.18
N THR A 631 54.71 -70.12 48.02
CA THR A 631 55.07 -71.54 47.89
C THR A 631 56.55 -71.82 48.12
N GLU A 632 57.43 -70.90 47.74
CA GLU A 632 58.89 -71.01 47.88
C GLU A 632 59.47 -69.75 48.55
N PRO A 633 60.59 -69.87 49.29
CA PRO A 633 61.19 -68.74 49.99
C PRO A 633 62.03 -67.87 49.03
N GLN A 634 61.67 -66.61 48.89
CA GLN A 634 62.34 -65.64 48.03
C GLN A 634 63.72 -65.20 48.57
N GLU A 635 63.91 -65.19 49.90
CA GLU A 635 65.23 -65.16 50.52
C GLU A 635 65.38 -66.31 51.54
N THR A 636 66.59 -66.85 51.68
CA THR A 636 66.93 -67.79 52.77
C THR A 636 68.38 -67.56 53.19
N PHE A 637 68.60 -67.28 54.47
CA PHE A 637 69.90 -66.95 55.05
C PHE A 637 70.03 -67.46 56.49
N TYR A 638 71.16 -67.20 57.15
CA TYR A 638 71.40 -67.56 58.54
C TYR A 638 71.80 -66.33 59.36
N ILE A 639 71.43 -66.32 60.65
CA ILE A 639 71.74 -65.23 61.59
C ILE A 639 72.47 -65.73 62.84
N LEU A 640 73.26 -64.82 63.43
CA LEU A 640 73.98 -64.96 64.71
C LEU A 640 73.84 -63.71 65.61
N GLU A 641 73.09 -62.70 65.14
CA GLU A 641 72.75 -61.44 65.78
C GLU A 641 71.49 -60.88 65.09
N ASP A 642 70.85 -59.86 65.66
CA ASP A 642 69.62 -59.27 65.13
C ASP A 642 69.80 -58.77 63.69
N ALA A 643 68.97 -59.26 62.77
CA ALA A 643 69.04 -58.89 61.37
C ALA A 643 67.92 -57.90 61.00
N LYS A 644 68.22 -57.03 60.03
CA LYS A 644 67.19 -56.31 59.27
C LYS A 644 67.09 -56.86 57.86
N ARG A 645 65.88 -56.79 57.29
CA ARG A 645 65.61 -56.97 55.86
C ARG A 645 64.61 -55.95 55.36
N THR A 646 64.82 -55.53 54.12
CA THR A 646 63.89 -54.73 53.36
C THR A 646 63.11 -55.68 52.45
N ILE A 647 61.79 -55.62 52.51
CA ILE A 647 60.89 -56.41 51.67
C ILE A 647 60.17 -55.44 50.73
N GLU A 648 60.32 -55.64 49.43
CA GLU A 648 59.59 -54.92 48.39
C GLU A 648 58.41 -55.78 47.93
N LEU A 649 57.23 -55.17 47.80
CA LEU A 649 55.96 -55.82 47.49
C LEU A 649 55.25 -55.07 46.38
N MET A 650 54.84 -55.76 45.32
CA MET A 650 54.04 -55.18 44.23
C MET A 650 52.54 -55.37 44.48
N VAL A 651 51.88 -54.31 44.95
CA VAL A 651 50.48 -54.37 45.41
C VAL A 651 49.52 -53.85 44.33
N SER A 652 48.50 -54.64 43.99
CA SER A 652 47.38 -54.22 43.12
C SER A 652 46.24 -53.59 43.95
N PRO A 653 45.44 -52.65 43.43
CA PRO A 653 44.34 -52.01 44.17
C PRO A 653 43.36 -53.00 44.84
N ASP A 654 42.94 -54.04 44.11
CA ASP A 654 41.94 -55.01 44.57
C ASP A 654 42.50 -56.16 45.41
N LYS A 655 43.80 -56.13 45.74
CA LYS A 655 44.50 -57.21 46.44
C LYS A 655 45.32 -56.69 47.61
N LYS A 656 45.63 -57.60 48.53
CA LYS A 656 46.73 -57.41 49.47
C LYS A 656 47.94 -58.19 48.98
N ALA A 657 49.13 -57.60 49.18
CA ALA A 657 50.35 -58.39 49.25
C ALA A 657 50.54 -58.90 50.68
N GLY A 658 51.42 -59.87 50.88
CA GLY A 658 51.79 -60.36 52.19
C GLY A 658 53.22 -60.88 52.22
N TYR A 659 53.80 -60.92 53.41
CA TYR A 659 55.11 -61.53 53.62
C TYR A 659 55.12 -62.34 54.92
N LYS A 660 55.86 -63.45 54.88
CA LYS A 660 55.97 -64.41 55.97
C LYS A 660 57.44 -64.70 56.23
N VAL A 661 57.90 -64.39 57.44
CA VAL A 661 59.26 -64.71 57.89
C VAL A 661 59.21 -65.92 58.81
N MET A 662 60.00 -66.94 58.47
CA MET A 662 60.18 -68.15 59.27
C MET A 662 61.59 -68.24 59.82
N ARG A 663 61.71 -68.60 61.11
CA ARG A 663 62.96 -68.87 61.83
C ARG A 663 62.96 -70.34 62.28
N ASP A 664 63.94 -71.11 61.84
CA ASP A 664 64.09 -72.54 62.17
C ASP A 664 62.78 -73.35 61.99
N ASN A 665 62.13 -73.15 60.84
CA ASN A 665 60.84 -73.74 60.45
C ASN A 665 59.61 -73.32 61.30
N GLN A 666 59.71 -72.31 62.17
CA GLN A 666 58.57 -71.68 62.84
C GLN A 666 58.27 -70.31 62.22
N VAL A 667 57.00 -69.92 62.10
CA VAL A 667 56.62 -68.56 61.66
C VAL A 667 56.86 -67.58 62.80
N ILE A 668 57.59 -66.49 62.53
CA ILE A 668 57.82 -65.40 63.50
C ILE A 668 57.11 -64.10 63.12
N ILE A 669 56.88 -63.86 61.83
CA ILE A 669 56.16 -62.68 61.30
C ILE A 669 55.31 -63.16 60.12
N ASP A 670 54.06 -62.68 60.05
CA ASP A 670 53.09 -63.01 59.00
C ASP A 670 52.14 -61.82 58.83
N GLU A 671 52.44 -60.94 57.86
CA GLU A 671 51.82 -59.61 57.75
C GLU A 671 51.25 -59.37 56.35
N SER A 672 50.19 -58.55 56.27
CA SER A 672 49.49 -58.22 55.01
C SER A 672 49.51 -56.72 54.72
N VAL A 673 50.02 -56.34 53.56
CA VAL A 673 50.11 -54.96 53.09
C VAL A 673 48.98 -54.69 52.09
N SER A 674 48.12 -53.71 52.41
CA SER A 674 47.10 -53.20 51.50
C SER A 674 47.71 -52.25 50.46
N TYR A 675 47.03 -52.04 49.34
CA TYR A 675 47.37 -50.97 48.41
C TYR A 675 47.39 -49.62 49.16
N PRO A 676 48.48 -48.82 49.07
CA PRO A 676 48.54 -47.53 49.75
C PRO A 676 47.71 -46.50 48.98
N GLU A 677 47.07 -45.60 49.71
CA GLU A 677 46.27 -44.49 49.13
C GLU A 677 47.10 -43.60 48.19
#